data_AF-A0A410S2E6-F1
#
_entry.id   AF-A0A410S2E6-F1
#
_cell.length_a   1.000
_cell.length_b   1.000
_cell.length_c   1.000
_cell.angle_alpha   90.00
_cell.angle_beta   90.00
_cell.angle_gamma   90.00
#
_symmetry.space_group_name_H-M   'P 1'
#
loop_
_entity.id
_entity.type
_entity.pdbx_description
1 polymer ?
#
loop_
_entity_poly.entity_id
_entity_poly.type
_entity_poly.pdbx_seq_one_letter_code
_entity_poly.pdbx_strand_id
1 'polypeptide(L)'
;MTVSTPAPRLLLRGAPSDREMDAFCVQYAPRAPGHPAVRDLLRLLSEVPDDGLEPRLEWVERWMHWMRERIPAHGLTDADDPSLSPANSRLSLLVRVLEGESALRASVTRLVAGVCAGSRGLKLFAQVGLSAGNGFFSELTDRLARGVLPAPPEPGKLSELLLRLFPVPEDAEWLGALSPMLLARLTALVGEPPPPEPTPSARVRGDLMDALLLLGVQVAGLGLAEDVRDRTPDMSFRASPFLRLRLVCDAVLARDGAQEALADLVRGVEDCRGVVRTVTRHLEDSGVSVDLVYRLERIQRGLDRMEAVARVLGAPRGEPRWREALALLSDLLEHAHEDRSVRALVRRNARLMARKIIERTGNTGEHYITSTTAEFHHMVHSAAGGGLVAAVAVALKFLLTGLPLAPFFAGLFVALNYAGGFVVMQLLGFTLATKQPSMTASTLAAAVGEDAGPDEGTRRRERLAALVPRITRSQLAAILGNLGCVLPVAVALALGFQFLKGHAYLTAEQAQHVVETLHPWKSATLLYAILTGVMLWASSVAAGWFENFIVYRRLPEALAHHRVLRALFGATGARKVADALMHHAAGVGGGVTLGVLLAVMPGVGGFFGVPLDVRHVTFSFGALAFAGCALGPSAVLEPGFLAAAAGVLVVGVVNFGVSFALALGVALRARDVPVREGARLLGAVFLRFLRSPLPFLIPPRDEPVPGGTQAQVVPLGGPPGH
;
A
#
# COMPACT_ATOMS: atom_id res chain seq x y z
N MET A 1 -49.24 9.30 64.54
CA MET A 1 -47.96 8.56 64.59
C MET A 1 -47.85 7.70 63.34
N THR A 2 -47.22 8.20 62.31
CA THR A 2 -46.83 7.43 61.11
C THR A 2 -45.33 7.40 61.10
N VAL A 3 -44.77 6.27 61.52
CA VAL A 3 -43.33 6.02 61.55
C VAL A 3 -42.87 5.84 60.11
N SER A 4 -42.17 6.85 59.56
CA SER A 4 -41.39 6.69 58.34
C SER A 4 -40.20 5.78 58.64
N THR A 5 -40.30 4.52 58.23
CA THR A 5 -39.18 3.59 58.22
C THR A 5 -38.12 4.11 57.24
N PRO A 6 -36.85 4.32 57.67
CA PRO A 6 -35.79 4.65 56.73
C PRO A 6 -35.56 3.47 55.80
N ALA A 7 -35.37 3.74 54.50
CA ALA A 7 -34.99 2.74 53.52
C ALA A 7 -33.72 2.00 53.99
N PRO A 8 -33.61 0.68 53.78
CA PRO A 8 -32.44 -0.08 54.19
C PRO A 8 -31.20 0.48 53.49
N ARG A 9 -30.23 0.97 54.28
CA ARG A 9 -28.89 1.27 53.78
C ARG A 9 -28.27 -0.05 53.32
N LEU A 10 -27.97 -0.16 52.03
CA LEU A 10 -27.27 -1.31 51.44
C LEU A 10 -25.99 -1.59 52.24
N LEU A 11 -25.97 -2.72 52.95
CA LEU A 11 -24.77 -3.20 53.62
C LEU A 11 -23.84 -3.78 52.56
N LEU A 12 -22.75 -3.07 52.28
CA LEU A 12 -21.74 -3.33 51.23
C LEU A 12 -20.92 -4.63 51.38
N ARG A 13 -21.39 -5.65 52.12
CA ARG A 13 -20.62 -6.88 52.35
C ARG A 13 -21.48 -8.12 52.19
N GLY A 14 -21.36 -8.76 51.02
CA GLY A 14 -22.02 -10.01 50.66
C GLY A 14 -22.87 -9.86 49.38
N ALA A 15 -23.29 -11.00 48.82
CA ALA A 15 -24.28 -10.98 47.74
C ALA A 15 -25.58 -10.33 48.25
N PRO A 16 -26.16 -9.36 47.52
CA PRO A 16 -27.38 -8.68 47.94
C PRO A 16 -28.51 -9.71 48.12
N SER A 17 -29.27 -9.60 49.21
CA SER A 17 -30.44 -10.45 49.42
C SER A 17 -31.54 -10.14 48.40
N ASP A 18 -32.44 -11.09 48.14
CA ASP A 18 -33.54 -10.90 47.18
C ASP A 18 -34.40 -9.66 47.50
N ARG A 19 -34.57 -9.36 48.81
CA ARG A 19 -35.31 -8.17 49.26
C ARG A 19 -34.58 -6.86 48.97
N GLU A 20 -33.26 -6.82 49.13
CA GLU A 20 -32.44 -5.65 48.79
C GLU A 20 -32.39 -5.43 47.28
N MET A 21 -32.33 -6.53 46.53
CA MET A 21 -32.38 -6.52 45.07
C MET A 21 -33.68 -5.93 44.54
N ASP A 22 -34.82 -6.40 45.05
CA ASP A 22 -36.14 -5.91 44.62
C ASP A 22 -36.37 -4.45 45.03
N ALA A 23 -35.93 -4.05 46.23
CA ALA A 23 -35.99 -2.66 46.67
C ALA A 23 -35.16 -1.73 45.77
N PHE A 24 -33.94 -2.14 45.42
CA PHE A 24 -33.05 -1.39 44.52
C PHE A 24 -33.65 -1.24 43.12
N CYS A 25 -34.26 -2.30 42.59
CA CYS A 25 -34.86 -2.25 41.26
C CYS A 25 -36.08 -1.31 41.20
N VAL A 26 -36.93 -1.32 42.24
CA VAL A 26 -38.07 -0.40 42.34
C VAL A 26 -37.60 1.05 42.46
N GLN A 27 -36.50 1.29 43.19
CA GLN A 27 -35.96 2.64 43.40
C GLN A 27 -35.34 3.24 42.13
N TYR A 28 -34.50 2.49 41.42
CA TYR A 28 -33.68 3.04 40.33
C TYR A 28 -34.25 2.77 38.92
N ALA A 29 -35.18 1.82 38.78
CA ALA A 29 -35.88 1.50 37.54
C ALA A 29 -37.38 1.21 37.76
N PRO A 30 -38.17 2.20 38.24
CA PRO A 30 -39.57 1.99 38.61
C PRO A 30 -40.48 1.55 37.46
N ARG A 31 -40.11 1.89 36.21
CA ARG A 31 -40.84 1.48 34.99
C ARG A 31 -40.51 0.05 34.52
N ALA A 32 -39.41 -0.52 35.00
CA ALA A 32 -38.95 -1.87 34.65
C ALA A 32 -38.22 -2.55 35.81
N PRO A 33 -38.87 -2.76 36.98
CA PRO A 33 -38.21 -3.26 38.19
C PRO A 33 -37.74 -4.73 38.07
N GLY A 34 -38.22 -5.47 37.06
CA GLY A 34 -37.73 -6.83 36.77
C GLY A 34 -36.56 -6.88 35.78
N HIS A 35 -36.06 -5.74 35.31
CA HIS A 35 -35.07 -5.72 34.22
C HIS A 35 -33.71 -6.29 34.67
N PRO A 36 -33.14 -7.29 33.98
CA PRO A 36 -31.90 -7.97 34.41
C PRO A 36 -30.73 -6.99 34.57
N ALA A 37 -30.60 -6.01 33.68
CA ALA A 37 -29.53 -5.01 33.75
C ALA A 37 -29.44 -4.25 35.08
N VAL A 38 -30.55 -4.01 35.79
CA VAL A 38 -30.55 -3.30 37.08
C VAL A 38 -30.07 -4.22 38.19
N ARG A 39 -30.50 -5.48 38.15
CA ARG A 39 -30.07 -6.52 39.09
C ARG A 39 -28.57 -6.83 38.94
N ASP A 40 -28.12 -6.96 37.69
CA ASP A 40 -26.73 -7.21 37.35
C ASP A 40 -25.84 -6.03 37.72
N LEU A 41 -26.34 -4.79 37.60
CA LEU A 41 -25.63 -3.60 38.06
C LEU A 41 -25.42 -3.61 39.58
N LEU A 42 -26.43 -3.97 40.38
CA LEU A 42 -26.27 -4.06 41.83
C LEU A 42 -25.25 -5.13 42.22
N ARG A 43 -25.31 -6.31 41.57
CA ARG A 43 -24.31 -7.39 41.78
C ARG A 43 -22.90 -6.89 41.46
N LEU A 44 -22.73 -6.26 40.29
CA LEU A 44 -21.46 -5.72 39.84
C LEU A 44 -20.91 -4.67 40.84
N LEU A 45 -21.73 -3.74 41.31
CA LEU A 45 -21.31 -2.72 42.28
C LEU A 45 -21.07 -3.28 43.70
N SER A 46 -21.67 -4.42 44.05
CA SER A 46 -21.44 -5.09 45.34
C SER A 46 -20.14 -5.90 45.38
N GLU A 47 -19.62 -6.28 44.21
CA GLU A 47 -18.41 -7.09 44.03
C GLU A 47 -17.19 -6.25 43.61
N VAL A 48 -17.18 -4.96 43.94
CA VAL A 48 -16.01 -4.09 43.68
C VAL A 48 -14.83 -4.55 44.54
N PRO A 49 -13.69 -4.93 43.93
CA PRO A 49 -12.55 -5.44 44.68
C PRO A 49 -11.84 -4.34 45.46
N ASP A 50 -11.48 -4.64 46.71
CA ASP A 50 -10.78 -3.70 47.59
C ASP A 50 -9.30 -3.52 47.22
N ASP A 51 -8.61 -4.60 46.81
CA ASP A 51 -7.17 -4.62 46.54
C ASP A 51 -6.77 -5.43 45.30
N GLY A 52 -5.56 -5.16 44.81
CA GLY A 52 -4.96 -5.84 43.66
C GLY A 52 -5.36 -5.23 42.32
N LEU A 53 -4.42 -5.13 41.39
CA LEU A 53 -4.70 -4.58 40.07
C LEU A 53 -5.53 -5.56 39.21
N GLU A 54 -5.16 -6.84 39.17
CA GLU A 54 -5.83 -7.82 38.30
C GLU A 54 -7.32 -7.99 38.63
N PRO A 55 -7.75 -8.16 39.90
CA PRO A 55 -9.17 -8.23 40.23
C PRO A 55 -9.93 -6.96 39.83
N ARG A 56 -9.29 -5.78 39.96
CA ARG A 56 -9.86 -4.50 39.52
C ARG A 56 -10.03 -4.44 38.00
N LEU A 57 -9.09 -4.99 37.22
CA LEU A 57 -9.19 -5.07 35.76
C LEU A 57 -10.28 -6.06 35.32
N GLU A 58 -10.37 -7.23 35.96
CA GLU A 58 -11.45 -8.21 35.73
C GLU A 58 -12.83 -7.61 36.02
N TRP A 59 -12.94 -6.77 37.06
CA TRP A 59 -14.17 -6.03 37.32
C TRP A 59 -14.51 -5.06 36.17
N VAL A 60 -13.52 -4.31 35.66
CA VAL A 60 -13.71 -3.38 34.52
C VAL A 60 -14.16 -4.13 33.27
N GLU A 61 -13.66 -5.34 33.03
CA GLU A 61 -14.13 -6.21 31.94
C GLU A 61 -15.57 -6.64 32.09
N ARG A 62 -15.98 -7.06 33.29
CA ARG A 62 -17.37 -7.40 33.58
C ARG A 62 -18.28 -6.19 33.39
N TRP A 63 -17.83 -5.00 33.80
CA TRP A 63 -18.57 -3.75 33.59
C TRP A 63 -18.72 -3.42 32.10
N MET A 64 -17.64 -3.58 31.32
CA MET A 64 -17.68 -3.38 29.87
C MET A 64 -18.60 -4.40 29.17
N HIS A 65 -18.62 -5.65 29.62
CA HIS A 65 -19.54 -6.66 29.12
C HIS A 65 -21.00 -6.28 29.40
N TRP A 66 -21.29 -5.85 30.63
CA TRP A 66 -22.61 -5.35 31.03
C TRP A 66 -23.02 -4.13 30.19
N MET A 67 -22.12 -3.19 29.91
CA MET A 67 -22.38 -2.04 29.05
C MET A 67 -22.76 -2.43 27.61
N ARG A 68 -22.19 -3.51 27.06
CA ARG A 68 -22.34 -3.96 25.66
C ARG A 68 -23.53 -4.88 25.40
N GLU A 69 -24.11 -5.47 26.45
CA GLU A 69 -25.13 -6.50 26.30
C GLU A 69 -26.35 -5.98 25.51
N ARG A 70 -26.88 -6.75 24.56
CA ARG A 70 -27.84 -6.22 23.57
C ARG A 70 -29.29 -6.12 24.05
N ILE A 71 -29.58 -6.45 25.31
CA ILE A 71 -30.93 -6.36 25.86
C ILE A 71 -31.37 -4.89 25.82
N PRO A 72 -32.42 -4.55 25.04
CA PRO A 72 -32.85 -3.17 24.89
C PRO A 72 -33.39 -2.61 26.20
N ALA A 73 -32.69 -1.63 26.76
CA ALA A 73 -32.96 -0.98 28.04
C ALA A 73 -34.15 0.01 28.01
N HIS A 74 -35.26 -0.37 27.38
CA HIS A 74 -36.47 0.47 27.35
C HIS A 74 -37.04 0.58 28.78
N GLY A 75 -37.18 1.80 29.30
CA GLY A 75 -37.69 2.06 30.65
C GLY A 75 -36.63 2.18 31.77
N LEU A 76 -35.33 2.15 31.45
CA LEU A 76 -34.25 2.42 32.43
C LEU A 76 -33.96 3.93 32.62
N THR A 77 -34.55 4.78 31.78
CA THR A 77 -34.40 6.25 31.80
C THR A 77 -35.75 6.92 32.08
N ASP A 78 -35.74 8.14 32.65
CA ASP A 78 -36.98 8.88 32.98
C ASP A 78 -37.66 9.45 31.72
N ALA A 79 -36.87 9.67 30.67
CA ALA A 79 -37.35 10.03 29.34
C ALA A 79 -37.38 8.77 28.45
N ASP A 80 -38.53 8.54 27.81
CA ASP A 80 -38.64 7.63 26.65
C ASP A 80 -37.98 8.32 25.45
N ASP A 81 -36.64 8.36 25.44
CA ASP A 81 -35.88 8.76 24.27
C ASP A 81 -35.48 7.51 23.47
N PRO A 82 -36.28 7.09 22.48
CA PRO A 82 -35.98 5.93 21.64
C PRO A 82 -34.70 6.09 20.81
N SER A 83 -34.04 7.25 20.85
CA SER A 83 -32.78 7.51 20.16
C SER A 83 -31.52 7.11 20.96
N LEU A 84 -31.65 6.81 22.27
CA LEU A 84 -30.51 6.41 23.09
C LEU A 84 -30.06 4.98 22.78
N SER A 85 -28.77 4.83 22.48
CA SER A 85 -28.16 3.50 22.31
C SER A 85 -28.28 2.69 23.62
N PRO A 86 -28.38 1.34 23.56
CA PRO A 86 -28.47 0.51 24.76
C PRO A 86 -27.34 0.77 25.79
N ALA A 87 -26.13 1.06 25.30
CA ALA A 87 -25.00 1.42 26.13
C ALA A 87 -25.22 2.75 26.87
N ASN A 88 -25.76 3.78 26.20
CA ASN A 88 -26.05 5.07 26.83
C ASN A 88 -27.17 4.97 27.88
N SER A 89 -28.18 4.14 27.65
CA SER A 89 -29.24 3.88 28.65
C SER A 89 -28.68 3.22 29.92
N ARG A 90 -27.78 2.24 29.77
CA ARG A 90 -27.09 1.61 30.90
C ARG A 90 -26.12 2.56 31.61
N LEU A 91 -25.38 3.38 30.87
CA LEU A 91 -24.51 4.41 31.43
C LEU A 91 -25.32 5.42 32.27
N SER A 92 -26.49 5.83 31.78
CA SER A 92 -27.42 6.71 32.49
C SER A 92 -27.90 6.08 33.80
N LEU A 93 -28.25 4.79 33.78
CA LEU A 93 -28.62 4.04 34.99
C LEU A 93 -27.47 4.02 36.01
N LEU A 94 -26.24 3.74 35.59
CA LEU A 94 -25.07 3.76 36.48
C LEU A 94 -24.87 5.14 37.12
N VAL A 95 -24.94 6.22 36.33
CA VAL A 95 -24.83 7.60 36.82
C VAL A 95 -25.89 7.88 37.88
N ARG A 96 -27.15 7.52 37.62
CA ARG A 96 -28.28 7.71 38.54
C ARG A 96 -28.09 6.96 39.86
N VAL A 97 -27.62 5.71 39.80
CA VAL A 97 -27.34 4.90 41.01
C VAL A 97 -26.23 5.54 41.84
N LEU A 98 -25.14 5.98 41.22
CA LEU A 98 -24.03 6.61 41.92
C LEU A 98 -24.37 8.00 42.46
N GLU A 99 -25.32 8.72 41.85
CA GLU A 99 -25.88 9.97 42.38
C GLU A 99 -26.67 9.73 43.69
N GLY A 100 -27.42 8.62 43.78
CA GLY A 100 -28.21 8.26 44.96
C GLY A 100 -27.43 7.58 46.08
N GLU A 101 -26.45 6.74 45.76
CA GLU A 101 -25.73 5.90 46.75
C GLU A 101 -24.28 6.38 47.01
N SER A 102 -24.09 7.18 48.07
CA SER A 102 -22.76 7.69 48.45
C SER A 102 -21.73 6.60 48.78
N ALA A 103 -22.16 5.46 49.33
CA ALA A 103 -21.27 4.37 49.71
C ALA A 103 -20.74 3.61 48.48
N LEU A 104 -21.59 3.35 47.47
CA LEU A 104 -21.18 2.76 46.19
C LEU A 104 -20.24 3.71 45.43
N ARG A 105 -20.52 5.02 45.46
CA ARG A 105 -19.65 6.06 44.90
C ARG A 105 -18.23 6.02 45.48
N ALA A 106 -18.10 5.83 46.80
CA ALA A 106 -16.80 5.71 47.45
C ALA A 106 -16.03 4.46 46.99
N SER A 107 -16.72 3.32 46.85
CA SER A 107 -16.11 2.08 46.34
C SER A 107 -15.66 2.22 44.88
N VAL A 108 -16.48 2.80 44.01
CA VAL A 108 -16.09 3.09 42.61
C VAL A 108 -14.94 4.10 42.54
N THR A 109 -14.89 5.09 43.44
CA THR A 109 -13.78 6.04 43.49
C THR A 109 -12.45 5.35 43.81
N ARG A 110 -12.42 4.46 44.81
CA ARG A 110 -11.24 3.65 45.14
C ARG A 110 -10.84 2.71 44.00
N LEU A 111 -11.81 2.09 43.33
CA LEU A 111 -11.57 1.26 42.17
C LEU A 111 -10.86 2.04 41.05
N VAL A 112 -11.41 3.20 40.65
CA VAL A 112 -10.86 4.02 39.56
C VAL A 112 -9.48 4.56 39.94
N ALA A 113 -9.30 5.05 41.17
CA ALA A 113 -7.99 5.47 41.69
C ALA A 113 -6.98 4.33 41.66
N GLY A 114 -7.37 3.15 42.11
CA GLY A 114 -6.57 1.94 42.10
C GLY A 114 -6.14 1.49 40.71
N VAL A 115 -7.04 1.52 39.73
CA VAL A 115 -6.74 1.19 38.33
C VAL A 115 -5.81 2.25 37.73
N CYS A 116 -6.08 3.54 37.92
CA CYS A 116 -5.23 4.62 37.40
C CYS A 116 -3.84 4.64 38.03
N ALA A 117 -3.71 4.35 39.34
CA ALA A 117 -2.43 4.29 40.03
C ALA A 117 -1.60 3.05 39.61
N GLY A 118 -2.27 1.91 39.41
CA GLY A 118 -1.62 0.66 38.96
C GLY A 118 -1.32 0.62 37.46
N SER A 119 -1.86 1.57 36.67
CA SER A 119 -1.71 1.57 35.22
C SER A 119 -0.83 2.71 34.71
N ARG A 120 -0.12 2.47 33.59
CA ARG A 120 0.69 3.50 32.91
C ARG A 120 0.10 3.83 31.54
N GLY A 121 -0.27 5.09 31.32
CA GLY A 121 -0.84 5.58 30.06
C GLY A 121 0.17 5.99 29.00
N LEU A 122 1.44 6.17 29.33
CA LEU A 122 2.46 6.63 28.36
C LEU A 122 2.51 5.75 27.09
N LYS A 123 2.54 4.41 27.23
CA LYS A 123 2.53 3.49 26.08
C LYS A 123 1.25 3.63 25.25
N LEU A 124 0.10 3.77 25.92
CA LEU A 124 -1.18 3.98 25.25
C LEU A 124 -1.18 5.27 24.43
N PHE A 125 -0.86 6.41 25.03
CA PHE A 125 -1.01 7.71 24.36
C PHE A 125 0.11 8.04 23.36
N ALA A 126 1.31 7.49 23.54
CA ALA A 126 2.48 7.84 22.71
C ALA A 126 2.98 6.74 21.77
N GLN A 127 2.59 5.47 21.97
CA GLN A 127 3.19 4.34 21.23
C GLN A 127 2.15 3.44 20.53
N VAL A 128 0.93 3.35 21.04
CA VAL A 128 -0.14 2.57 20.35
C VAL A 128 -0.48 3.24 19.01
N GLY A 129 -0.50 2.47 17.93
CA GLY A 129 -0.74 3.00 16.58
C GLY A 129 0.47 3.64 15.92
N LEU A 130 1.59 3.73 16.65
CA LEU A 130 2.81 4.42 16.24
C LEU A 130 3.96 3.41 16.31
N SER A 131 4.27 2.78 15.18
CA SER A 131 5.30 1.75 15.08
C SER A 131 6.64 2.13 15.73
N ALA A 132 7.20 1.17 16.48
CA ALA A 132 8.46 1.30 17.20
C ALA A 132 9.71 1.05 16.33
N GLY A 133 9.55 0.46 15.14
CA GLY A 133 10.65 0.11 14.25
C GLY A 133 11.30 1.31 13.55
N ASN A 134 12.62 1.20 13.30
CA ASN A 134 13.39 2.19 12.54
C ASN A 134 13.16 2.12 11.02
N GLY A 135 12.31 1.21 10.53
CA GLY A 135 11.95 1.15 9.11
C GLY A 135 10.87 0.13 8.75
N PHE A 136 10.32 0.24 7.54
CA PHE A 136 9.19 -0.56 7.07
C PHE A 136 9.40 -2.08 7.19
N PHE A 137 10.57 -2.58 6.79
CA PHE A 137 10.86 -4.02 6.81
C PHE A 137 10.93 -4.57 8.23
N SER A 138 11.52 -3.82 9.17
CA SER A 138 11.57 -4.22 10.58
C SER A 138 10.17 -4.36 11.19
N GLU A 139 9.26 -3.44 10.86
CA GLU A 139 7.87 -3.48 11.28
C GLU A 139 7.11 -4.63 10.62
N LEU A 140 7.33 -4.87 9.32
CA LEU A 140 6.72 -5.99 8.61
C LEU A 140 7.12 -7.33 9.24
N THR A 141 8.42 -7.52 9.52
CA THR A 141 8.92 -8.74 10.17
C THR A 141 8.39 -8.88 11.60
N ASP A 142 8.31 -7.78 12.36
CA ASP A 142 7.79 -7.80 13.74
C ASP A 142 6.29 -8.14 13.78
N ARG A 143 5.48 -7.58 12.87
CA ARG A 143 4.05 -7.94 12.75
C ARG A 143 3.85 -9.39 12.30
N LEU A 144 4.66 -9.89 11.36
CA LEU A 144 4.61 -11.30 10.95
C LEU A 144 4.99 -12.22 12.12
N ALA A 145 6.05 -11.88 12.86
CA ALA A 145 6.49 -12.63 14.02
C ALA A 145 5.41 -12.65 15.11
N ARG A 146 4.81 -11.50 15.46
CA ARG A 146 3.70 -11.41 16.44
C ARG A 146 2.42 -12.09 15.98
N GLY A 147 2.24 -12.30 14.68
CA GLY A 147 1.13 -13.08 14.14
C GLY A 147 1.27 -14.58 14.37
N VAL A 148 2.50 -15.06 14.61
CA VAL A 148 2.83 -16.48 14.81
C VAL A 148 3.23 -16.78 16.26
N LEU A 149 3.87 -15.82 16.93
CA LEU A 149 4.42 -15.97 18.28
C LEU A 149 3.51 -15.31 19.33
N PRO A 150 3.16 -16.00 20.43
CA PRO A 150 2.47 -15.38 21.54
C PRO A 150 3.37 -14.35 22.23
N ALA A 151 2.84 -13.16 22.50
CA ALA A 151 3.54 -12.15 23.30
C ALA A 151 3.33 -12.42 24.80
N PRO A 152 4.33 -12.17 25.66
CA PRO A 152 4.14 -12.26 27.10
C PRO A 152 3.15 -11.19 27.57
N PRO A 153 2.22 -11.50 28.50
CA PRO A 153 1.34 -10.49 29.09
C PRO A 153 2.17 -9.47 29.88
N GLU A 154 1.95 -8.16 29.68
CA GLU A 154 2.62 -7.09 30.41
C GLU A 154 1.63 -6.43 31.39
N PRO A 155 1.48 -6.94 32.63
CA PRO A 155 0.49 -6.43 33.58
C PRO A 155 0.72 -4.94 33.87
N GLY A 156 -0.38 -4.17 33.95
CA GLY A 156 -0.38 -2.74 34.29
C GLY A 156 -0.18 -1.75 33.13
N LYS A 157 -0.24 -2.21 31.87
CA LYS A 157 -0.21 -1.30 30.71
C LYS A 157 -1.62 -1.03 30.18
N LEU A 158 -2.01 0.26 30.13
CA LEU A 158 -3.33 0.65 29.59
C LEU A 158 -3.54 0.23 28.13
N SER A 159 -2.46 0.09 27.35
CA SER A 159 -2.53 -0.38 25.96
C SER A 159 -3.04 -1.82 25.84
N GLU A 160 -2.70 -2.70 26.79
CA GLU A 160 -3.16 -4.09 26.78
C GLU A 160 -4.59 -4.18 27.30
N LEU A 161 -4.91 -3.39 28.34
CA LEU A 161 -6.27 -3.24 28.83
C LEU A 161 -7.21 -2.77 27.70
N LEU A 162 -6.81 -1.77 26.91
CA LEU A 162 -7.62 -1.29 25.79
C LEU A 162 -7.98 -2.44 24.84
N LEU A 163 -6.99 -3.22 24.38
CA LEU A 163 -7.25 -4.32 23.45
C LEU A 163 -7.95 -5.53 24.09
N ARG A 164 -7.94 -5.66 25.42
CA ARG A 164 -8.69 -6.65 26.19
C ARG A 164 -10.17 -6.24 26.34
N LEU A 165 -10.44 -4.96 26.57
CA LEU A 165 -11.80 -4.39 26.67
C LEU A 165 -12.48 -4.20 25.31
N PHE A 166 -11.67 -4.05 24.26
CA PHE A 166 -12.10 -3.74 22.90
C PHE A 166 -11.41 -4.72 21.91
N PRO A 167 -11.88 -5.97 21.81
CA PRO A 167 -11.23 -7.01 21.02
C PRO A 167 -11.43 -6.88 19.51
N VAL A 168 -12.46 -6.17 19.04
CA VAL A 168 -12.82 -6.11 17.60
C VAL A 168 -12.75 -4.68 17.05
N PRO A 169 -12.37 -4.47 15.77
CA PRO A 169 -12.24 -3.13 15.19
C PRO A 169 -13.51 -2.26 15.26
N GLU A 170 -14.68 -2.89 15.15
CA GLU A 170 -16.00 -2.24 15.22
C GLU A 170 -16.25 -1.59 16.60
N ASP A 171 -15.45 -1.97 17.60
CA ASP A 171 -15.53 -1.38 18.93
C ASP A 171 -15.12 0.10 18.98
N ALA A 172 -14.33 0.58 18.01
CA ALA A 172 -13.99 2.00 17.90
C ALA A 172 -15.22 2.87 17.59
N GLU A 173 -16.11 2.38 16.72
CA GLU A 173 -17.39 3.03 16.42
C GLU A 173 -18.32 3.02 17.63
N TRP A 174 -18.40 1.88 18.33
CA TRP A 174 -19.19 1.76 19.55
C TRP A 174 -18.72 2.73 20.64
N LEU A 175 -17.40 2.86 20.83
CA LEU A 175 -16.82 3.76 21.81
C LEU A 175 -17.10 5.23 21.46
N GLY A 176 -16.99 5.59 20.18
CA GLY A 176 -17.28 6.94 19.69
C GLY A 176 -18.75 7.34 19.81
N ALA A 177 -19.67 6.36 19.91
CA ALA A 177 -21.10 6.58 20.06
C ALA A 177 -21.56 6.77 21.53
N LEU A 178 -20.66 6.68 22.51
CA LEU A 178 -20.99 6.93 23.91
C LEU A 178 -21.27 8.43 24.15
N SER A 179 -22.22 8.73 25.03
CA SER A 179 -22.60 10.12 25.35
C SER A 179 -21.49 10.82 26.15
N PRO A 180 -20.87 11.89 25.61
CA PRO A 180 -19.86 12.66 26.33
C PRO A 180 -20.43 13.29 27.61
N MET A 181 -21.72 13.62 27.60
CA MET A 181 -22.42 14.22 28.75
C MET A 181 -22.54 13.23 29.91
N LEU A 182 -22.92 11.98 29.64
CA LEU A 182 -23.05 10.96 30.68
C LEU A 182 -21.69 10.58 31.28
N LEU A 183 -20.63 10.51 30.45
CA LEU A 183 -19.26 10.29 30.94
C LEU A 183 -18.74 11.46 31.78
N ALA A 184 -19.07 12.70 31.40
CA ALA A 184 -18.77 13.88 32.20
C ALA A 184 -19.45 13.83 33.58
N ARG A 185 -20.72 13.43 33.63
CA ARG A 185 -21.45 13.22 34.90
C ARG A 185 -20.82 12.09 35.71
N LEU A 186 -20.57 10.93 35.12
CA LEU A 186 -19.94 9.78 35.80
C LEU A 186 -18.61 10.18 36.45
N THR A 187 -17.76 10.91 35.73
CA THR A 187 -16.45 11.30 36.23
C THR A 187 -16.47 12.45 37.23
N ALA A 188 -17.51 13.28 37.24
CA ALA A 188 -17.77 14.22 38.32
C ALA A 188 -18.20 13.53 39.63
N LEU A 189 -18.75 12.30 39.54
CA LEU A 189 -19.12 11.49 40.72
C LEU A 189 -17.94 10.72 41.30
N VAL A 190 -16.89 10.47 40.53
CA VAL A 190 -15.63 9.91 41.04
C VAL A 190 -14.93 10.99 41.88
N GLY A 191 -14.91 10.79 43.19
CA GLY A 191 -14.38 11.76 44.15
C GLY A 191 -12.84 11.80 44.21
N GLU A 192 -12.32 12.55 45.18
CA GLU A 192 -10.89 12.52 45.51
C GLU A 192 -10.59 11.30 46.38
N PRO A 193 -9.64 10.42 45.99
CA PRO A 193 -9.24 9.30 46.82
C PRO A 193 -8.49 9.79 48.08
N PRO A 194 -8.48 9.00 49.17
CA PRO A 194 -7.70 9.36 50.35
C PRO A 194 -6.20 9.42 50.01
N PRO A 195 -5.44 10.39 50.56
CA PRO A 195 -3.98 10.45 50.41
C PRO A 195 -3.34 9.13 50.88
N PRO A 196 -2.29 8.61 50.21
CA PRO A 196 -1.42 9.25 49.22
C PRO A 196 -1.80 8.99 47.73
N GLU A 197 -2.96 8.41 47.44
CA GLU A 197 -3.33 8.06 46.06
C GLU A 197 -3.57 9.32 45.19
N PRO A 198 -2.95 9.43 44.00
CA PRO A 198 -3.18 10.58 43.12
C PRO A 198 -4.60 10.54 42.55
N THR A 199 -5.21 11.71 42.38
CA THR A 199 -6.52 11.82 41.72
C THR A 199 -6.43 11.23 40.30
N PRO A 200 -7.39 10.36 39.88
CA PRO A 200 -7.39 9.76 38.55
C PRO A 200 -7.21 10.76 37.40
N SER A 201 -7.87 11.91 37.51
CA SER A 201 -7.80 12.98 36.51
C SER A 201 -6.41 13.63 36.43
N ALA A 202 -5.72 13.80 37.56
CA ALA A 202 -4.35 14.31 37.61
C ALA A 202 -3.36 13.29 37.01
N ARG A 203 -3.57 12.00 37.29
CA ARG A 203 -2.75 10.91 36.75
C ARG A 203 -2.84 10.83 35.21
N VAL A 204 -4.06 10.80 34.67
CA VAL A 204 -4.28 10.75 33.22
C VAL A 204 -3.76 12.02 32.54
N ARG A 205 -3.93 13.19 33.16
CA ARG A 205 -3.36 14.44 32.67
C ARG A 205 -1.82 14.36 32.59
N GLY A 206 -1.16 13.86 33.64
CA GLY A 206 0.28 13.62 33.63
C GLY A 206 0.73 12.70 32.50
N ASP A 207 0.04 11.56 32.33
CA ASP A 207 0.35 10.61 31.24
C ASP A 207 0.19 11.23 29.84
N LEU A 208 -0.81 12.12 29.63
CA LEU A 208 -1.00 12.86 28.38
C LEU A 208 0.13 13.87 28.14
N MET A 209 0.61 14.55 29.18
CA MET A 209 1.72 15.50 29.08
C MET A 209 3.04 14.77 28.80
N ASP A 210 3.29 13.65 29.46
CA ASP A 210 4.45 12.78 29.19
C ASP A 210 4.42 12.24 27.75
N ALA A 211 3.22 11.92 27.24
CA ALA A 211 3.04 11.51 25.86
C ALA A 211 3.43 12.62 24.86
N LEU A 212 3.07 13.88 25.11
CA LEU A 212 3.49 15.01 24.26
C LEU A 212 5.01 15.19 24.22
N LEU A 213 5.71 14.96 25.34
CA LEU A 213 7.16 15.02 25.39
C LEU A 213 7.79 13.90 24.54
N LEU A 214 7.32 12.66 24.73
CA LEU A 214 7.83 11.51 24.00
C LEU A 214 7.56 11.64 22.49
N LEU A 215 6.34 12.03 22.11
CA LEU A 215 5.97 12.29 20.71
C LEU A 215 6.80 13.42 20.13
N GLY A 216 7.02 14.51 20.87
CA GLY A 216 7.85 15.63 20.44
C GLY A 216 9.29 15.21 20.13
N VAL A 217 9.91 14.37 20.97
CA VAL A 217 11.26 13.82 20.73
C VAL A 217 11.26 12.90 19.51
N GLN A 218 10.28 12.00 19.39
CA GLN A 218 10.20 11.06 18.28
C GLN A 218 9.98 11.76 16.94
N VAL A 219 9.00 12.66 16.87
CA VAL A 219 8.68 13.45 15.67
C VAL A 219 9.87 14.32 15.28
N ALA A 220 10.53 14.96 16.25
CA ALA A 220 11.74 15.74 15.97
C ALA A 220 12.87 14.85 15.41
N GLY A 221 13.13 13.69 16.02
CA GLY A 221 14.15 12.75 15.54
C GLY A 221 13.91 12.28 14.11
N LEU A 222 12.65 11.94 13.77
CA LEU A 222 12.28 11.54 12.41
C LEU A 222 12.37 12.69 11.41
N GLY A 223 11.90 13.88 11.78
CA GLY A 223 11.90 15.07 10.92
C GLY A 223 13.29 15.66 10.67
N LEU A 224 14.28 15.35 11.51
CA LEU A 224 15.67 15.80 11.37
C LEU A 224 16.59 14.78 10.70
N ALA A 225 16.04 13.64 10.29
CA ALA A 225 16.78 12.66 9.53
C ALA A 225 17.33 13.26 8.21
N GLU A 226 18.47 12.74 7.76
CA GLU A 226 19.19 13.26 6.60
C GLU A 226 18.35 13.25 5.32
N ASP A 227 17.62 12.17 5.06
CA ASP A 227 16.74 12.04 3.90
C ASP A 227 15.56 13.04 3.87
N VAL A 228 15.10 13.53 5.03
CA VAL A 228 14.11 14.62 5.14
C VAL A 228 14.78 15.98 4.89
N ARG A 229 15.97 16.19 5.46
CA ARG A 229 16.74 17.45 5.32
C ARG A 229 17.27 17.68 3.91
N ASP A 230 17.73 16.64 3.23
CA ASP A 230 18.22 16.71 1.85
C ASP A 230 17.15 17.20 0.86
N ARG A 231 15.87 17.06 1.23
CA ARG A 231 14.70 17.49 0.46
C ARG A 231 14.15 18.85 0.88
N THR A 232 14.81 19.51 1.82
CA THR A 232 14.52 20.88 2.26
C THR A 232 15.81 21.71 2.35
N PRO A 233 16.60 21.80 1.25
CA PRO A 233 17.94 22.38 1.28
C PRO A 233 17.96 23.88 1.64
N ASP A 234 16.89 24.61 1.34
CA ASP A 234 16.77 26.05 1.63
C ASP A 234 16.48 26.32 3.12
N MET A 235 16.18 25.29 3.90
CA MET A 235 15.90 25.40 5.33
C MET A 235 17.17 25.20 6.16
N SER A 236 17.60 26.24 6.87
CA SER A 236 18.69 26.10 7.83
C SER A 236 18.30 25.14 8.96
N PHE A 237 19.27 24.36 9.46
CA PHE A 237 19.02 23.41 10.56
C PHE A 237 18.35 24.07 11.78
N ARG A 238 18.81 25.27 12.16
CA ARG A 238 18.24 26.01 13.30
C ARG A 238 16.83 26.53 13.07
N ALA A 239 16.41 26.72 11.82
CA ALA A 239 15.07 27.16 11.47
C ALA A 239 14.06 26.02 11.38
N SER A 240 14.49 24.76 11.56
CA SER A 240 13.61 23.60 11.43
C SER A 240 12.46 23.62 12.45
N PRO A 241 11.19 23.57 11.98
CA PRO A 241 10.03 23.44 12.86
C PRO A 241 10.09 22.24 13.79
N PHE A 242 10.74 21.15 13.36
CA PHE A 242 10.91 19.94 14.17
C PHE A 242 11.78 20.17 15.41
N LEU A 243 12.82 21.00 15.33
CA LEU A 243 13.58 21.41 16.53
C LEU A 243 12.72 22.28 17.45
N ARG A 244 11.98 23.23 16.88
CA ARG A 244 11.12 24.14 17.66
C ARG A 244 10.02 23.38 18.40
N LEU A 245 9.45 22.36 17.77
CA LEU A 245 8.37 21.53 18.32
C LEU A 245 8.76 20.93 19.68
N ARG A 246 10.00 20.45 19.84
CA ARG A 246 10.49 19.90 21.11
C ARG A 246 10.43 20.91 22.25
N LEU A 247 10.86 22.15 21.99
CA LEU A 247 10.86 23.25 22.95
C LEU A 247 9.44 23.65 23.34
N VAL A 248 8.51 23.63 22.39
CA VAL A 248 7.11 23.93 22.64
C VAL A 248 6.47 22.85 23.52
N CYS A 249 6.78 21.57 23.31
CA CYS A 249 6.34 20.50 24.22
C CYS A 249 6.86 20.70 25.66
N ASP A 250 8.12 21.12 25.83
CA ASP A 250 8.65 21.44 27.16
C ASP A 250 7.93 22.64 27.80
N ALA A 251 7.57 23.65 27.00
CA ALA A 251 6.82 24.80 27.47
C ALA A 251 5.40 24.43 27.92
N VAL A 252 4.72 23.49 27.23
CA VAL A 252 3.43 22.95 27.65
C VAL A 252 3.53 22.27 29.00
N LEU A 253 4.61 21.50 29.25
CA LEU A 253 4.86 20.89 30.56
C LEU A 253 5.13 21.92 31.64
N ALA A 254 6.06 22.84 31.39
CA ALA A 254 6.50 23.85 32.36
C ALA A 254 5.36 24.80 32.78
N ARG A 255 4.41 25.06 31.88
CA ARG A 255 3.25 25.93 32.12
C ARG A 255 1.98 25.14 32.48
N ASP A 256 2.12 23.86 32.85
CA ASP A 256 1.03 22.95 33.18
C ASP A 256 -0.15 23.09 32.21
N GLY A 257 0.10 22.87 30.92
CA GLY A 257 -0.94 22.84 29.88
C GLY A 257 -1.73 24.13 29.71
N ALA A 258 -1.13 25.30 29.99
CA ALA A 258 -1.75 26.60 29.75
C ALA A 258 -2.22 26.74 28.28
N GLN A 259 -3.37 27.39 28.08
CA GLN A 259 -4.00 27.55 26.76
C GLN A 259 -3.06 28.16 25.71
N GLU A 260 -2.27 29.16 26.10
CA GLU A 260 -1.28 29.78 25.21
C GLU A 260 -0.21 28.81 24.75
N ALA A 261 0.31 27.96 25.65
CA ALA A 261 1.31 26.95 25.33
C ALA A 261 0.73 25.85 24.43
N LEU A 262 -0.53 25.46 24.64
CA LEU A 262 -1.24 24.53 23.76
C LEU A 262 -1.49 25.14 22.36
N ALA A 263 -1.79 26.43 22.27
CA ALA A 263 -1.90 27.14 20.99
C ALA A 263 -0.56 27.20 20.25
N ASP A 264 0.55 27.43 20.96
CA ASP A 264 1.91 27.35 20.41
C ASP A 264 2.21 25.94 19.87
N LEU A 265 1.78 24.91 20.59
CA LEU A 265 1.95 23.51 20.18
C LEU A 265 1.22 23.24 18.86
N VAL A 266 -0.04 23.63 18.75
CA VAL A 266 -0.84 23.45 17.52
C VAL A 266 -0.20 24.20 16.34
N ARG A 267 0.30 25.41 16.54
CA ARG A 267 1.06 26.14 15.51
C ARG A 267 2.34 25.40 15.11
N GLY A 268 3.11 24.90 16.08
CA GLY A 268 4.32 24.12 15.82
C GLY A 268 4.03 22.83 15.04
N VAL A 269 2.90 22.17 15.34
CA VAL A 269 2.41 20.99 14.62
C VAL A 269 2.11 21.34 13.16
N GLU A 270 1.40 22.44 12.89
CA GLU A 270 1.08 22.85 11.51
C GLU A 270 2.32 23.26 10.71
N ASP A 271 3.28 23.94 11.35
CA ASP A 271 4.57 24.25 10.71
C ASP A 271 5.30 22.97 10.30
N CYS A 272 5.31 21.94 11.16
CA CYS A 272 5.88 20.62 10.83
C CYS A 272 5.13 19.93 9.70
N ARG A 273 3.79 20.00 9.65
CA ARG A 273 2.99 19.50 8.52
C ARG A 273 3.35 20.22 7.22
N GLY A 274 3.66 21.52 7.27
CA GLY A 274 4.17 22.29 6.13
C GLY A 274 5.46 21.69 5.55
N VAL A 275 6.40 21.29 6.42
CA VAL A 275 7.63 20.60 6.00
C VAL A 275 7.32 19.25 5.38
N VAL A 276 6.47 18.44 6.01
CA VAL A 276 6.06 17.13 5.46
C VAL A 276 5.44 17.27 4.08
N ARG A 277 4.55 18.25 3.87
CA ARG A 277 3.96 18.53 2.54
C ARG A 277 5.03 18.90 1.51
N THR A 278 6.04 19.69 1.91
CA THR A 278 7.15 20.10 1.04
C THR A 278 8.03 18.91 0.65
N VAL A 279 8.35 18.03 1.60
CA VAL A 279 9.15 16.82 1.35
C VAL A 279 8.38 15.82 0.50
N THR A 280 7.09 15.64 0.75
CA THR A 280 6.21 14.80 -0.08
C THR A 280 6.14 15.30 -1.52
N ARG A 281 6.08 16.61 -1.76
CA ARG A 281 6.15 17.18 -3.11
C ARG A 281 7.49 16.88 -3.78
N HIS A 282 8.61 17.09 -3.09
CA HIS A 282 9.94 16.76 -3.64
C HIS A 282 10.14 15.26 -3.90
N LEU A 283 9.48 14.38 -3.13
CA LEU A 283 9.46 12.94 -3.35
C LEU A 283 8.78 12.57 -4.68
N GLU A 284 7.78 13.33 -5.12
CA GLU A 284 7.14 13.12 -6.41
C GLU A 284 8.13 13.36 -7.57
N ASP A 285 9.08 14.28 -7.41
CA ASP A 285 10.04 14.62 -8.47
C ASP A 285 11.35 13.83 -8.38
N SER A 286 11.83 13.54 -7.16
CA SER A 286 13.18 13.05 -6.88
C SER A 286 13.27 11.54 -6.58
N GLY A 287 12.20 10.79 -6.84
CA GLY A 287 12.10 9.35 -6.57
C GLY A 287 11.64 9.03 -5.14
N VAL A 288 11.02 7.86 -4.99
CA VAL A 288 10.31 7.44 -3.78
C VAL A 288 11.07 6.33 -3.05
N SER A 289 11.23 6.48 -1.74
CA SER A 289 11.73 5.42 -0.84
C SER A 289 10.63 4.95 0.09
N VAL A 290 10.54 3.62 0.27
CA VAL A 290 9.64 2.98 1.24
C VAL A 290 9.84 3.59 2.62
N ASP A 291 11.11 3.74 3.02
CA ASP A 291 11.47 4.11 4.38
C ASP A 291 11.17 5.57 4.66
N LEU A 292 11.42 6.44 3.68
CA LEU A 292 11.09 7.85 3.78
C LEU A 292 9.57 8.06 3.80
N VAL A 293 8.81 7.38 2.93
CA VAL A 293 7.33 7.44 2.94
C VAL A 293 6.79 6.98 4.30
N TYR A 294 7.28 5.84 4.79
CA TYR A 294 6.90 5.31 6.10
C TYR A 294 7.23 6.28 7.24
N ARG A 295 8.39 6.97 7.15
CA ARG A 295 8.82 7.99 8.11
C ARG A 295 7.92 9.22 8.10
N LEU A 296 7.58 9.73 6.92
CA LEU A 296 6.66 10.87 6.77
C LEU A 296 5.28 10.51 7.32
N GLU A 297 4.79 9.30 7.06
CA GLU A 297 3.53 8.82 7.62
C GLU A 297 3.58 8.74 9.16
N ARG A 298 4.68 8.25 9.74
CA ARG A 298 4.88 8.24 11.20
C ARG A 298 4.92 9.65 11.78
N ILE A 299 5.59 10.60 11.12
CA ILE A 299 5.59 12.01 11.52
C ILE A 299 4.15 12.53 11.52
N GLN A 300 3.38 12.31 10.45
CA GLN A 300 2.00 12.75 10.32
C GLN A 300 1.14 12.22 11.47
N ARG A 301 1.19 10.90 11.74
CA ARG A 301 0.43 10.29 12.85
C ARG A 301 0.85 10.82 14.21
N GLY A 302 2.16 11.03 14.42
CA GLY A 302 2.68 11.63 15.65
C GLY A 302 2.14 13.04 15.86
N LEU A 303 2.13 13.86 14.80
CA LEU A 303 1.57 15.21 14.81
C LEU A 303 0.06 15.21 15.07
N ASP A 304 -0.70 14.32 14.42
CA ASP A 304 -2.15 14.18 14.62
C ASP A 304 -2.48 13.76 16.07
N ARG A 305 -1.69 12.83 16.63
CA ARG A 305 -1.78 12.43 18.04
C ARG A 305 -1.49 13.60 18.98
N MET A 306 -0.44 14.37 18.72
CA MET A 306 -0.08 15.53 19.55
C MET A 306 -1.20 16.58 19.56
N GLU A 307 -1.83 16.86 18.42
CA GLU A 307 -2.97 17.76 18.33
C GLU A 307 -4.21 17.21 19.05
N ALA A 308 -4.51 15.92 18.93
CA ALA A 308 -5.61 15.29 19.65
C ALA A 308 -5.41 15.36 21.18
N VAL A 309 -4.18 15.10 21.66
CA VAL A 309 -3.85 15.26 23.08
C VAL A 309 -3.97 16.72 23.53
N ALA A 310 -3.51 17.68 22.71
CA ALA A 310 -3.63 19.10 23.01
C ALA A 310 -5.10 19.54 23.12
N ARG A 311 -5.99 19.03 22.25
CA ARG A 311 -7.44 19.29 22.33
C ARG A 311 -8.06 18.77 23.62
N VAL A 312 -7.69 17.56 24.07
CA VAL A 312 -8.16 17.02 25.36
C VAL A 312 -7.68 17.87 26.53
N LEU A 313 -6.41 18.28 26.55
CA LEU A 313 -5.83 19.11 27.61
C LEU A 313 -6.43 20.52 27.64
N GLY A 314 -6.72 21.09 26.46
CA GLY A 314 -7.27 22.44 26.28
C GLY A 314 -8.78 22.53 26.45
N ALA A 315 -9.52 21.41 26.33
CA ALA A 315 -10.96 21.43 26.48
C ALA A 315 -11.40 21.74 27.93
N PRO A 316 -12.46 22.56 28.13
CA PRO A 316 -13.06 22.80 29.44
C PRO A 316 -13.50 21.48 30.11
N ARG A 317 -13.42 21.42 31.45
CA ARG A 317 -13.92 20.27 32.23
C ARG A 317 -15.40 20.04 31.94
N GLY A 318 -15.81 18.77 31.85
CA GLY A 318 -17.18 18.37 31.56
C GLY A 318 -17.32 17.75 30.17
N GLU A 319 -18.48 17.95 29.54
CA GLU A 319 -18.82 17.35 28.24
C GLU A 319 -17.81 17.65 27.13
N PRO A 320 -17.30 18.89 26.94
CA PRO A 320 -16.37 19.20 25.84
C PRO A 320 -15.10 18.35 25.89
N ARG A 321 -14.53 18.14 27.09
CA ARG A 321 -13.33 17.32 27.27
C ARG A 321 -13.58 15.85 26.99
N TRP A 322 -14.72 15.31 27.40
CA TRP A 322 -15.08 13.92 27.09
C TRP A 322 -15.31 13.70 25.60
N ARG A 323 -15.80 14.70 24.87
CA ARG A 323 -15.93 14.63 23.41
C ARG A 323 -14.57 14.45 22.73
N GLU A 324 -13.60 15.29 23.10
CA GLU A 324 -12.23 15.15 22.58
C GLU A 324 -11.55 13.86 23.07
N ALA A 325 -11.81 13.43 24.32
CA ALA A 325 -11.23 12.21 24.86
C ALA A 325 -11.76 10.95 24.16
N LEU A 326 -13.07 10.89 23.86
CA LEU A 326 -13.65 9.80 23.07
C LEU A 326 -13.09 9.77 21.66
N ALA A 327 -12.96 10.93 21.00
CA ALA A 327 -12.34 11.01 19.68
C ALA A 327 -10.88 10.47 19.72
N LEU A 328 -10.10 10.85 20.73
CA LEU A 328 -8.74 10.34 20.92
C LEU A 328 -8.72 8.82 21.17
N LEU A 329 -9.60 8.30 22.03
CA LEU A 329 -9.65 6.88 22.38
C LEU A 329 -10.13 6.00 21.22
N SER A 330 -11.13 6.44 20.47
CA SER A 330 -11.58 5.76 19.25
C SER A 330 -10.48 5.70 18.21
N ASP A 331 -9.76 6.81 18.00
CA ASP A 331 -8.61 6.85 17.09
C ASP A 331 -7.46 5.94 17.56
N LEU A 332 -7.14 5.93 18.86
CA LEU A 332 -6.16 5.00 19.44
C LEU A 332 -6.54 3.54 19.21
N LEU A 333 -7.82 3.20 19.39
CA LEU A 333 -8.33 1.85 19.27
C LEU A 333 -8.30 1.36 17.82
N GLU A 334 -8.74 2.19 16.87
CA GLU A 334 -8.66 1.89 15.44
C GLU A 334 -7.21 1.58 15.03
N HIS A 335 -6.28 2.46 15.41
CA HIS A 335 -4.87 2.27 15.11
C HIS A 335 -4.25 1.06 15.85
N ALA A 336 -4.69 0.74 17.07
CA ALA A 336 -4.23 -0.43 17.81
C ALA A 336 -4.59 -1.75 17.08
N HIS A 337 -5.77 -1.79 16.44
CA HIS A 337 -6.17 -2.93 15.60
C HIS A 337 -5.42 -2.95 14.27
N GLU A 338 -5.21 -1.79 13.63
CA GLU A 338 -4.40 -1.71 12.41
C GLU A 338 -2.96 -2.19 12.62
N ASP A 339 -2.38 -1.95 13.81
CA ASP A 339 -1.02 -2.36 14.15
C ASP A 339 -0.81 -3.87 14.16
N ARG A 340 -1.87 -4.65 14.41
CA ARG A 340 -1.83 -6.12 14.31
C ARG A 340 -1.93 -6.63 12.88
N SER A 341 -2.26 -5.77 11.91
CA SER A 341 -2.52 -6.17 10.53
C SER A 341 -1.31 -5.93 9.62
N VAL A 342 -0.71 -7.02 9.13
CA VAL A 342 0.30 -6.99 8.06
C VAL A 342 -0.30 -6.44 6.76
N ARG A 343 -1.55 -6.82 6.45
CA ARG A 343 -2.25 -6.37 5.25
C ARG A 343 -2.47 -4.86 5.27
N ALA A 344 -2.84 -4.29 6.41
CA ALA A 344 -3.02 -2.84 6.54
C ALA A 344 -1.69 -2.09 6.34
N LEU A 345 -0.60 -2.58 6.96
CA LEU A 345 0.74 -2.00 6.81
C LEU A 345 1.19 -1.97 5.34
N VAL A 346 1.09 -3.11 4.65
CA VAL A 346 1.49 -3.22 3.23
C VAL A 346 0.60 -2.35 2.36
N ARG A 347 -0.73 -2.39 2.55
CA ARG A 347 -1.67 -1.60 1.74
C ARG A 347 -1.43 -0.09 1.86
N ARG A 348 -1.12 0.40 3.07
CA ARG A 348 -0.94 1.84 3.34
C ARG A 348 0.38 2.36 2.79
N ASN A 349 1.48 1.63 3.02
CA ASN A 349 2.83 2.07 2.62
C ASN A 349 3.20 1.71 1.17
N ALA A 350 2.69 0.61 0.63
CA ALA A 350 3.01 0.20 -0.74
C ALA A 350 2.32 1.09 -1.80
N ARG A 351 1.33 1.90 -1.41
CA ARG A 351 0.51 2.64 -2.37
C ARG A 351 1.29 3.75 -3.09
N LEU A 352 2.03 4.58 -2.37
CA LEU A 352 2.83 5.66 -2.99
C LEU A 352 3.93 5.10 -3.88
N MET A 353 4.57 4.01 -3.45
CA MET A 353 5.56 3.32 -4.28
C MET A 353 4.96 2.67 -5.50
N ALA A 354 3.86 1.92 -5.35
CA ALA A 354 3.17 1.29 -6.47
C ALA A 354 2.72 2.36 -7.47
N ARG A 355 2.11 3.45 -6.99
CA ARG A 355 1.75 4.60 -7.82
C ARG A 355 2.98 5.15 -8.56
N LYS A 356 4.11 5.36 -7.89
CA LYS A 356 5.28 5.96 -8.54
C LYS A 356 5.98 5.02 -9.52
N ILE A 357 6.11 3.74 -9.18
CA ILE A 357 6.61 2.71 -10.09
C ILE A 357 5.76 2.68 -11.35
N ILE A 358 4.43 2.72 -11.20
CA ILE A 358 3.48 2.70 -12.33
C ILE A 358 3.53 4.01 -13.15
N GLU A 359 3.65 5.17 -12.51
CA GLU A 359 3.83 6.46 -13.22
C GLU A 359 5.09 6.46 -14.08
N ARG A 360 6.21 5.95 -13.57
CA ARG A 360 7.49 5.86 -14.31
C ARG A 360 7.38 4.89 -15.49
N THR A 361 6.76 3.74 -15.27
CA THR A 361 6.41 2.76 -16.32
C THR A 361 5.46 3.38 -17.36
N GLY A 362 4.52 4.23 -16.95
CA GLY A 362 3.56 4.92 -17.82
C GLY A 362 4.17 6.03 -18.69
N ASN A 363 5.05 6.87 -18.15
CA ASN A 363 5.73 7.94 -18.90
C ASN A 363 6.59 7.37 -20.04
N THR A 364 7.29 6.27 -19.77
CA THR A 364 8.05 5.56 -20.81
C THR A 364 7.12 4.91 -21.86
N GLY A 365 5.87 4.62 -21.48
CA GLY A 365 4.84 4.03 -22.34
C GLY A 365 4.32 4.96 -23.44
N GLU A 366 4.32 6.28 -23.21
CA GLU A 366 3.81 7.27 -24.18
C GLU A 366 4.56 7.23 -25.51
N HIS A 367 5.88 7.06 -25.46
CA HIS A 367 6.73 6.96 -26.66
C HIS A 367 6.44 5.74 -27.53
N TYR A 368 5.72 4.73 -27.01
CA TYR A 368 5.30 3.57 -27.78
C TYR A 368 3.94 3.76 -28.45
N ILE A 369 3.22 4.85 -28.19
CA ILE A 369 1.90 5.12 -28.77
C ILE A 369 2.08 5.92 -30.06
N THR A 370 1.91 5.25 -31.19
CA THR A 370 1.92 5.88 -32.52
C THR A 370 0.63 6.68 -32.73
N SER A 371 0.77 7.89 -33.26
CA SER A 371 -0.31 8.79 -33.64
C SER A 371 -0.44 8.91 -35.17
N THR A 372 0.68 8.92 -35.91
CA THR A 372 0.71 9.09 -37.37
C THR A 372 1.06 7.81 -38.15
N THR A 373 0.88 7.84 -39.46
CA THR A 373 1.31 6.78 -40.40
C THR A 373 2.84 6.62 -40.41
N ALA A 374 3.59 7.72 -40.36
CA ALA A 374 5.06 7.70 -40.32
C ALA A 374 5.57 7.03 -39.03
N GLU A 375 4.98 7.37 -37.88
CA GLU A 375 5.28 6.73 -36.59
C GLU A 375 4.94 5.23 -36.59
N PHE A 376 3.84 4.84 -37.26
CA PHE A 376 3.49 3.43 -37.44
C PHE A 376 4.56 2.66 -38.21
N HIS A 377 5.03 3.19 -39.35
CA HIS A 377 6.11 2.53 -40.11
C HIS A 377 7.43 2.49 -39.33
N HIS A 378 7.78 3.57 -38.64
CA HIS A 378 8.95 3.61 -37.76
C HIS A 378 8.87 2.52 -36.67
N MET A 379 7.70 2.35 -36.05
CA MET A 379 7.44 1.28 -35.07
C MET A 379 7.66 -0.12 -35.66
N VAL A 380 7.15 -0.39 -36.88
CA VAL A 380 7.36 -1.67 -37.57
C VAL A 380 8.85 -1.92 -37.82
N HIS A 381 9.60 -0.92 -38.31
CA HIS A 381 11.04 -1.06 -38.57
C HIS A 381 11.87 -1.24 -37.30
N SER A 382 11.61 -0.44 -36.26
CA SER A 382 12.25 -0.62 -34.95
C SER A 382 11.94 -2.00 -34.36
N ALA A 383 10.71 -2.48 -34.52
CA ALA A 383 10.30 -3.80 -34.07
C ALA A 383 10.89 -4.96 -34.89
N ALA A 384 11.15 -4.74 -36.18
CA ALA A 384 11.87 -5.72 -37.01
C ALA A 384 13.30 -5.95 -36.49
N GLY A 385 13.99 -4.91 -36.03
CA GLY A 385 15.28 -5.07 -35.33
C GLY A 385 15.17 -5.93 -34.06
N GLY A 386 14.06 -5.83 -33.32
CA GLY A 386 13.74 -6.72 -32.20
C GLY A 386 13.58 -8.18 -32.66
N GLY A 387 12.92 -8.40 -33.79
CA GLY A 387 12.78 -9.71 -34.41
C GLY A 387 14.13 -10.33 -34.83
N LEU A 388 15.00 -9.54 -35.43
CA LEU A 388 16.37 -9.95 -35.80
C LEU A 388 17.16 -10.45 -34.59
N VAL A 389 17.23 -9.64 -33.52
CA VAL A 389 17.97 -10.01 -32.30
C VAL A 389 17.33 -11.23 -31.63
N ALA A 390 16.01 -11.34 -31.65
CA ALA A 390 15.30 -12.49 -31.08
C ALA A 390 15.60 -13.81 -31.83
N ALA A 391 15.67 -13.78 -33.16
CA ALA A 391 16.05 -14.96 -33.95
C ALA A 391 17.47 -15.44 -33.62
N VAL A 392 18.43 -14.51 -33.48
CA VAL A 392 19.80 -14.81 -33.04
C VAL A 392 19.81 -15.39 -31.63
N ALA A 393 19.04 -14.82 -30.71
CA ALA A 393 18.94 -15.32 -29.34
C ALA A 393 18.36 -16.75 -29.27
N VAL A 394 17.38 -17.08 -30.12
CA VAL A 394 16.84 -18.46 -30.25
C VAL A 394 17.90 -19.41 -30.81
N ALA A 395 18.62 -19.02 -31.85
CA ALA A 395 19.71 -19.82 -32.39
C ALA A 395 20.75 -20.12 -31.31
N LEU A 396 21.21 -19.09 -30.59
CA LEU A 396 22.19 -19.23 -29.52
C LEU A 396 21.65 -20.06 -28.35
N LYS A 397 20.36 -19.97 -28.02
CA LYS A 397 19.73 -20.84 -27.01
C LYS A 397 19.92 -22.32 -27.37
N PHE A 398 19.58 -22.72 -28.59
CA PHE A 398 19.72 -24.11 -29.02
C PHE A 398 21.17 -24.58 -28.98
N LEU A 399 22.11 -23.72 -29.39
CA LEU A 399 23.55 -24.01 -29.30
C LEU A 399 23.97 -24.23 -27.85
N LEU A 400 23.60 -23.32 -26.94
CA LEU A 400 23.97 -23.39 -25.52
C LEU A 400 23.36 -24.61 -24.82
N THR A 401 22.12 -24.97 -25.15
CA THR A 401 21.46 -26.18 -24.60
C THR A 401 22.01 -27.48 -25.18
N GLY A 402 22.67 -27.43 -26.34
CA GLY A 402 23.35 -28.58 -26.94
C GLY A 402 24.75 -28.83 -26.38
N LEU A 403 25.32 -27.89 -25.62
CA LEU A 403 26.62 -28.08 -24.97
C LEU A 403 26.50 -29.01 -23.76
N PRO A 404 27.50 -29.87 -23.49
CA PRO A 404 27.52 -30.77 -22.33
C PRO A 404 27.88 -30.01 -21.04
N LEU A 405 27.08 -29.01 -20.68
CA LEU A 405 27.23 -28.20 -19.49
C LEU A 405 26.36 -28.72 -18.35
N ALA A 406 26.81 -28.50 -17.11
CA ALA A 406 25.93 -28.73 -15.96
C ALA A 406 24.68 -27.82 -16.03
N PRO A 407 23.50 -28.27 -15.57
CA PRO A 407 22.23 -27.55 -15.73
C PRO A 407 22.26 -26.09 -15.25
N PHE A 408 22.99 -25.82 -14.17
CA PHE A 408 23.18 -24.46 -13.66
C PHE A 408 23.83 -23.53 -14.70
N PHE A 409 24.95 -23.95 -15.31
CA PHE A 409 25.67 -23.14 -16.30
C PHE A 409 24.89 -23.02 -17.61
N ALA A 410 24.21 -24.08 -18.05
CA ALA A 410 23.32 -24.02 -19.19
C ALA A 410 22.22 -22.96 -18.98
N GLY A 411 21.55 -22.98 -17.82
CA GLY A 411 20.55 -21.98 -17.44
C GLY A 411 21.13 -20.56 -17.34
N LEU A 412 22.31 -20.41 -16.74
CA LEU A 412 23.00 -19.13 -16.62
C LEU A 412 23.36 -18.52 -17.98
N PHE A 413 23.90 -19.30 -18.92
CA PHE A 413 24.25 -18.78 -20.24
C PHE A 413 23.00 -18.46 -21.08
N VAL A 414 21.92 -19.23 -20.95
CA VAL A 414 20.64 -18.87 -21.58
C VAL A 414 20.08 -17.57 -20.98
N ALA A 415 20.19 -17.37 -19.66
CA ALA A 415 19.80 -16.12 -19.01
C ALA A 415 20.62 -14.93 -19.52
N LEU A 416 21.94 -15.08 -19.64
CA LEU A 416 22.85 -14.06 -20.17
C LEU A 416 22.56 -13.76 -21.65
N ASN A 417 22.27 -14.79 -22.46
CA ASN A 417 21.88 -14.64 -23.86
C ASN A 417 20.61 -13.78 -23.98
N TYR A 418 19.56 -14.11 -23.22
CA TYR A 418 18.32 -13.33 -23.28
C TYR A 418 18.47 -11.92 -22.69
N ALA A 419 19.09 -11.78 -21.53
CA ALA A 419 19.34 -10.48 -20.91
C ALA A 419 20.18 -9.58 -21.82
N GLY A 420 21.28 -10.12 -22.37
CA GLY A 420 22.13 -9.44 -23.34
C GLY A 420 21.36 -9.04 -24.60
N GLY A 421 20.57 -9.96 -25.18
CA GLY A 421 19.71 -9.66 -26.32
C GLY A 421 18.75 -8.50 -26.06
N PHE A 422 18.08 -8.48 -24.91
CA PHE A 422 17.19 -7.38 -24.55
C PHE A 422 17.91 -6.06 -24.27
N VAL A 423 19.13 -6.09 -23.72
CA VAL A 423 19.96 -4.88 -23.56
C VAL A 423 20.41 -4.36 -24.92
N VAL A 424 20.86 -5.23 -25.83
CA VAL A 424 21.21 -4.84 -27.20
C VAL A 424 20.04 -4.22 -27.92
N MET A 425 18.83 -4.81 -27.82
CA MET A 425 17.62 -4.20 -28.37
C MET A 425 17.40 -2.77 -27.83
N GLN A 426 17.56 -2.58 -26.51
CA GLN A 426 17.39 -1.26 -25.88
C GLN A 426 18.42 -0.23 -26.34
N LEU A 427 19.69 -0.63 -26.47
CA LEU A 427 20.78 0.27 -26.88
C LEU A 427 20.68 0.66 -28.36
N LEU A 428 20.17 -0.24 -29.21
CA LEU A 428 19.97 0.02 -30.64
C LEU A 428 18.63 0.71 -30.95
N GLY A 429 17.79 0.98 -29.95
CA GLY A 429 16.46 1.56 -30.15
C GLY A 429 15.47 0.60 -30.84
N PHE A 430 15.69 -0.70 -30.74
CA PHE A 430 14.79 -1.73 -31.26
C PHE A 430 13.64 -2.01 -30.29
N THR A 431 12.46 -2.26 -30.84
CA THR A 431 11.24 -2.42 -30.07
C THR A 431 10.86 -3.89 -29.90
N LEU A 432 10.70 -4.33 -28.65
CA LEU A 432 10.13 -5.63 -28.34
C LEU A 432 8.63 -5.50 -28.04
N ALA A 433 7.80 -6.09 -28.90
CA ALA A 433 6.34 -5.96 -28.82
C ALA A 433 5.77 -6.39 -27.46
N THR A 434 6.29 -7.46 -26.87
CA THR A 434 5.78 -8.04 -25.61
C THR A 434 6.05 -7.20 -24.37
N LYS A 435 6.94 -6.19 -24.43
CA LYS A 435 7.14 -5.24 -23.31
C LYS A 435 6.07 -4.15 -23.27
N GLN A 436 5.57 -3.73 -24.43
CA GLN A 436 4.66 -2.58 -24.57
C GLN A 436 3.31 -2.70 -23.84
N PRO A 437 2.66 -3.88 -23.75
CA PRO A 437 1.32 -3.99 -23.16
C PRO A 437 1.25 -3.49 -21.72
N SER A 438 2.25 -3.84 -20.91
CA SER A 438 2.34 -3.39 -19.51
C SER A 438 2.52 -1.86 -19.38
N MET A 439 3.35 -1.28 -20.25
CA MET A 439 3.64 0.17 -20.27
C MET A 439 2.41 0.96 -20.72
N THR A 440 1.81 0.57 -21.85
CA THR A 440 0.62 1.22 -22.41
C THR A 440 -0.62 1.06 -21.54
N ALA A 441 -0.76 -0.05 -20.81
CA ALA A 441 -1.80 -0.21 -19.78
C ALA A 441 -1.64 0.80 -18.64
N SER A 442 -0.40 1.10 -18.25
CA SER A 442 -0.09 2.08 -17.20
C SER A 442 -0.41 3.50 -17.68
N THR A 443 -0.08 3.84 -18.94
CA THR A 443 -0.47 5.10 -19.58
C THR A 443 -1.99 5.24 -19.68
N LEU A 444 -2.70 4.16 -20.04
CA LEU A 444 -4.16 4.16 -20.10
C LEU A 444 -4.76 4.44 -18.71
N ALA A 445 -4.26 3.78 -17.67
CA ALA A 445 -4.69 4.04 -16.30
C ALA A 445 -4.35 5.47 -15.84
N ALA A 446 -3.26 6.05 -16.35
CA ALA A 446 -2.90 7.43 -16.05
C ALA A 446 -3.96 8.42 -16.53
N ALA A 447 -4.37 8.27 -17.79
CA ALA A 447 -5.45 9.07 -18.38
C ALA A 447 -6.82 8.87 -17.71
N VAL A 448 -7.04 7.76 -16.98
CA VAL A 448 -8.28 7.54 -16.21
C VAL A 448 -8.30 8.34 -14.91
N GLY A 449 -7.13 8.52 -14.27
CA GLY A 449 -7.05 9.10 -12.91
C GLY A 449 -6.74 10.59 -12.83
N GLU A 450 -6.65 11.31 -13.96
CA GLU A 450 -6.07 12.66 -14.02
C GLU A 450 -7.02 13.85 -13.92
N ASP A 451 -8.33 13.65 -13.74
CA ASP A 451 -9.27 14.78 -13.66
C ASP A 451 -10.26 14.59 -12.50
N ALA A 452 -10.44 15.64 -11.66
CA ALA A 452 -11.55 15.82 -10.70
C ALA A 452 -12.37 17.12 -10.98
N GLY A 453 -13.63 17.02 -11.42
CA GLY A 453 -14.41 18.12 -11.99
C GLY A 453 -15.73 17.69 -12.71
N PRO A 454 -16.75 18.56 -12.81
CA PRO A 454 -18.14 18.17 -13.14
C PRO A 454 -18.45 17.76 -14.61
N ASP A 455 -17.62 18.10 -15.60
CA ASP A 455 -17.78 17.74 -17.03
C ASP A 455 -17.04 16.43 -17.45
N GLU A 456 -16.65 15.64 -16.45
CA GLU A 456 -15.61 14.62 -16.57
C GLU A 456 -15.93 13.40 -17.39
N GLY A 457 -17.16 12.88 -17.23
CA GLY A 457 -17.52 11.58 -17.77
C GLY A 457 -17.39 11.55 -19.30
N THR A 458 -17.67 12.66 -19.96
CA THR A 458 -17.63 12.79 -21.42
C THR A 458 -16.20 12.99 -21.92
N ARG A 459 -15.44 13.95 -21.35
CA ARG A 459 -14.04 14.20 -21.72
C ARG A 459 -13.12 13.00 -21.45
N ARG A 460 -13.32 12.31 -20.32
CA ARG A 460 -12.60 11.07 -19.97
C ARG A 460 -12.88 9.98 -21.01
N ARG A 461 -14.16 9.76 -21.36
CA ARG A 461 -14.55 8.80 -22.41
C ARG A 461 -13.96 9.17 -23.77
N GLU A 462 -13.92 10.43 -24.14
CA GLU A 462 -13.33 10.90 -25.41
C GLU A 462 -11.82 10.66 -25.47
N ARG A 463 -11.06 11.06 -24.43
CA ARG A 463 -9.61 10.79 -24.35
C ARG A 463 -9.32 9.30 -24.43
N LEU A 464 -10.04 8.48 -23.67
CA LEU A 464 -9.83 7.03 -23.65
C LEU A 464 -10.24 6.39 -24.97
N ALA A 465 -11.29 6.89 -25.61
CA ALA A 465 -11.71 6.41 -26.92
C ALA A 465 -10.78 6.84 -28.06
N ALA A 466 -9.93 7.85 -27.86
CA ALA A 466 -8.82 8.19 -28.75
C ALA A 466 -7.54 7.40 -28.43
N LEU A 467 -7.22 7.19 -27.14
CA LEU A 467 -6.02 6.49 -26.71
C LEU A 467 -6.05 4.99 -27.01
N VAL A 468 -7.17 4.30 -26.78
CA VAL A 468 -7.21 2.84 -26.96
C VAL A 468 -6.93 2.42 -28.41
N PRO A 469 -7.57 3.00 -29.46
CA PRO A 469 -7.24 2.66 -30.83
C PRO A 469 -5.75 2.86 -31.17
N ARG A 470 -5.15 3.95 -30.67
CA ARG A 470 -3.72 4.23 -30.86
C ARG A 470 -2.84 3.18 -30.19
N ILE A 471 -3.17 2.77 -28.96
CA ILE A 471 -2.46 1.69 -28.24
C ILE A 471 -2.58 0.37 -29.01
N THR A 472 -3.79 -0.02 -29.42
CA THR A 472 -4.04 -1.27 -30.16
C THR A 472 -3.24 -1.32 -31.46
N ARG A 473 -3.29 -0.24 -32.26
CA ARG A 473 -2.55 -0.14 -33.52
C ARG A 473 -1.04 -0.23 -33.31
N SER A 474 -0.52 0.44 -32.28
CA SER A 474 0.92 0.45 -31.99
C SER A 474 1.43 -0.93 -31.58
N GLN A 475 0.65 -1.66 -30.77
CA GLN A 475 0.97 -3.04 -30.40
C GLN A 475 0.93 -3.96 -31.63
N LEU A 476 -0.05 -3.81 -32.53
CA LEU A 476 -0.11 -4.55 -33.79
C LEU A 476 1.11 -4.28 -34.68
N ALA A 477 1.51 -3.01 -34.83
CA ALA A 477 2.71 -2.62 -35.57
C ALA A 477 3.97 -3.34 -35.04
N ALA A 478 4.14 -3.33 -33.71
CA ALA A 478 5.28 -3.97 -33.08
C ALA A 478 5.28 -5.50 -33.23
N ILE A 479 4.10 -6.14 -33.14
CA ILE A 479 3.96 -7.60 -33.37
C ILE A 479 4.34 -7.92 -34.81
N LEU A 480 3.78 -7.20 -35.79
CA LEU A 480 4.05 -7.42 -37.21
C LEU A 480 5.54 -7.25 -37.54
N GLY A 481 6.19 -6.22 -37.00
CA GLY A 481 7.64 -6.03 -37.16
C GLY A 481 8.45 -7.17 -36.56
N ASN A 482 8.19 -7.54 -35.30
CA ASN A 482 8.92 -8.62 -34.62
C ASN A 482 8.76 -9.96 -35.35
N LEU A 483 7.51 -10.41 -35.60
CA LEU A 483 7.24 -11.71 -36.23
C LEU A 483 7.68 -11.71 -37.69
N GLY A 484 7.42 -10.62 -38.42
CA GLY A 484 7.79 -10.47 -39.82
C GLY A 484 9.30 -10.55 -40.06
N CYS A 485 10.13 -10.16 -39.08
CA CYS A 485 11.58 -10.29 -39.17
C CYS A 485 12.13 -11.59 -38.55
N VAL A 486 11.55 -12.09 -37.45
CA VAL A 486 12.00 -13.34 -36.80
C VAL A 486 12.01 -14.50 -37.79
N LEU A 487 10.94 -14.67 -38.57
CA LEU A 487 10.76 -15.81 -39.46
C LEU A 487 11.87 -15.86 -40.53
N PRO A 488 12.03 -14.84 -41.40
CA PRO A 488 13.04 -14.91 -42.45
C PRO A 488 14.46 -15.00 -41.90
N VAL A 489 14.76 -14.36 -40.76
CA VAL A 489 16.10 -14.45 -40.14
C VAL A 489 16.36 -15.86 -39.60
N ALA A 490 15.40 -16.45 -38.88
CA ALA A 490 15.55 -17.82 -38.36
C ALA A 490 15.73 -18.83 -39.51
N VAL A 491 14.94 -18.70 -40.58
CA VAL A 491 15.07 -19.52 -41.80
C VAL A 491 16.45 -19.31 -42.45
N ALA A 492 16.91 -18.06 -42.61
CA ALA A 492 18.21 -17.77 -43.19
C ALA A 492 19.37 -18.36 -42.36
N LEU A 493 19.29 -18.26 -41.03
CA LEU A 493 20.27 -18.86 -40.12
C LEU A 493 20.26 -20.40 -40.21
N ALA A 494 19.07 -21.01 -40.24
CA ALA A 494 18.92 -22.47 -40.34
C ALA A 494 19.48 -23.01 -41.65
N LEU A 495 19.09 -22.41 -42.78
CA LEU A 495 19.54 -22.80 -44.12
C LEU A 495 21.02 -22.48 -44.33
N GLY A 496 21.50 -21.33 -43.85
CA GLY A 496 22.92 -20.98 -43.90
C GLY A 496 23.78 -21.97 -43.13
N PHE A 497 23.35 -22.40 -41.95
CA PHE A 497 24.02 -23.45 -41.21
C PHE A 497 24.00 -24.79 -41.95
N GLN A 498 22.84 -25.18 -42.49
CA GLN A 498 22.72 -26.42 -43.26
C GLN A 498 23.63 -26.44 -44.49
N PHE A 499 23.72 -25.32 -45.20
CA PHE A 499 24.62 -25.15 -46.33
C PHE A 499 26.09 -25.28 -45.93
N LEU A 500 26.49 -24.73 -44.78
CA LEU A 500 27.88 -24.74 -44.30
C LEU A 500 28.30 -26.06 -43.64
N LYS A 501 27.39 -26.76 -42.96
CA LYS A 501 27.69 -27.99 -42.19
C LYS A 501 27.20 -29.27 -42.84
N GLY A 502 26.35 -29.19 -43.86
CA GLY A 502 25.79 -30.35 -44.56
C GLY A 502 24.65 -31.05 -43.85
N HIS A 503 24.20 -30.58 -42.67
CA HIS A 503 23.08 -31.14 -41.92
C HIS A 503 22.22 -30.03 -41.29
N ALA A 504 20.96 -30.34 -40.95
CA ALA A 504 20.05 -29.37 -40.33
C ALA A 504 20.58 -28.84 -38.99
N TYR A 505 20.17 -27.61 -38.63
CA TYR A 505 20.56 -26.97 -37.36
C TYR A 505 19.99 -27.68 -36.13
N LEU A 506 18.75 -28.17 -36.24
CA LEU A 506 18.10 -29.01 -35.23
C LEU A 506 18.04 -30.45 -35.73
N THR A 507 18.10 -31.42 -34.81
CA THR A 507 17.77 -32.82 -35.15
C THR A 507 16.27 -32.97 -35.40
N ALA A 508 15.87 -34.04 -36.10
CA ALA A 508 14.47 -34.34 -36.33
C ALA A 508 13.68 -34.50 -35.01
N GLU A 509 14.28 -35.14 -33.99
CA GLU A 509 13.62 -35.27 -32.68
C GLU A 509 13.45 -33.92 -31.99
N GLN A 510 14.47 -33.06 -32.03
CA GLN A 510 14.39 -31.71 -31.45
C GLN A 510 13.31 -30.87 -32.13
N ALA A 511 13.24 -30.93 -33.46
CA ALA A 511 12.26 -30.19 -34.25
C ALA A 511 10.82 -30.68 -33.97
N GLN A 512 10.62 -31.99 -33.90
CA GLN A 512 9.34 -32.58 -33.54
C GLN A 512 8.92 -32.21 -32.12
N HIS A 513 9.85 -32.24 -31.16
CA HIS A 513 9.61 -31.81 -29.79
C HIS A 513 9.16 -30.34 -29.71
N VAL A 514 9.75 -29.45 -30.51
CA VAL A 514 9.30 -28.04 -30.59
C VAL A 514 7.84 -27.95 -31.08
N VAL A 515 7.47 -28.71 -32.11
CA VAL A 515 6.10 -28.72 -32.65
C VAL A 515 5.11 -29.25 -31.60
N GLU A 516 5.41 -30.39 -30.97
CA GLU A 516 4.54 -31.01 -29.96
C GLU A 516 4.33 -30.11 -28.74
N THR A 517 5.41 -29.52 -28.25
CA THR A 517 5.38 -28.68 -27.05
C THR A 517 4.78 -27.30 -27.28
N LEU A 518 4.51 -26.90 -28.53
CA LEU A 518 3.77 -25.69 -28.92
C LEU A 518 2.31 -25.97 -29.29
N HIS A 519 1.92 -27.24 -29.42
CA HIS A 519 0.53 -27.60 -29.73
C HIS A 519 -0.38 -27.09 -28.61
N PRO A 520 -1.42 -26.32 -28.91
CA PRO A 520 -1.95 -25.47 -27.86
C PRO A 520 -2.90 -26.20 -26.91
N TRP A 521 -3.58 -27.28 -27.34
CA TRP A 521 -4.48 -28.08 -26.48
C TRP A 521 -3.85 -29.39 -25.96
N LYS A 522 -2.86 -29.94 -26.68
CA LYS A 522 -2.19 -31.20 -26.33
C LYS A 522 -0.96 -30.99 -25.44
N SER A 523 -0.58 -29.74 -25.21
CA SER A 523 0.50 -29.36 -24.31
C SER A 523 0.01 -28.34 -23.30
N ALA A 524 0.78 -28.12 -22.23
CA ALA A 524 0.54 -27.05 -21.27
C ALA A 524 0.96 -25.65 -21.79
N THR A 525 1.09 -25.47 -23.12
CA THR A 525 1.54 -24.20 -23.74
C THR A 525 0.75 -22.99 -23.28
N LEU A 526 -0.58 -23.11 -23.14
CA LEU A 526 -1.42 -22.00 -22.69
C LEU A 526 -1.08 -21.59 -21.25
N LEU A 527 -0.86 -22.56 -20.36
CA LEU A 527 -0.46 -22.29 -18.97
C LEU A 527 0.91 -21.61 -18.92
N TYR A 528 1.87 -22.09 -19.70
CA TYR A 528 3.20 -21.48 -19.82
C TYR A 528 3.15 -20.08 -20.45
N ALA A 529 2.21 -19.83 -21.36
CA ALA A 529 1.97 -18.51 -21.94
C ALA A 529 1.39 -17.52 -20.92
N ILE A 530 0.49 -17.99 -20.04
CA ILE A 530 -0.03 -17.19 -18.91
C ILE A 530 1.12 -16.84 -17.97
N LEU A 531 1.92 -17.83 -17.57
CA LEU A 531 3.10 -17.61 -16.73
C LEU A 531 4.06 -16.59 -17.36
N THR A 532 4.25 -16.68 -18.67
CA THR A 532 5.07 -15.73 -19.43
C THR A 532 4.47 -14.32 -19.43
N GLY A 533 3.15 -14.18 -19.55
CA GLY A 533 2.45 -12.90 -19.38
C GLY A 533 2.66 -12.28 -18.00
N VAL A 534 2.65 -13.10 -16.94
CA VAL A 534 2.97 -12.66 -15.56
C VAL A 534 4.42 -12.17 -15.47
N MET A 535 5.37 -12.89 -16.07
CA MET A 535 6.78 -12.49 -16.08
C MET A 535 7.01 -11.20 -16.87
N LEU A 536 6.32 -11.01 -18.00
CA LEU A 536 6.36 -9.76 -18.77
C LEU A 536 5.89 -8.58 -17.90
N TRP A 537 4.76 -8.73 -17.21
CA TRP A 537 4.29 -7.73 -16.24
C TRP A 537 5.29 -7.50 -15.10
N ALA A 538 5.80 -8.56 -14.47
CA ALA A 538 6.78 -8.44 -13.38
C ALA A 538 8.05 -7.71 -13.81
N SER A 539 8.52 -7.95 -15.04
CA SER A 539 9.69 -7.25 -15.60
C SER A 539 9.45 -5.75 -15.79
N SER A 540 8.21 -5.34 -16.11
CA SER A 540 7.84 -3.91 -16.25
C SER A 540 7.79 -3.19 -14.89
N VAL A 541 7.38 -3.89 -13.83
CA VAL A 541 7.43 -3.39 -12.46
C VAL A 541 8.88 -3.26 -12.00
N ALA A 542 9.72 -4.26 -12.30
CA ALA A 542 11.15 -4.21 -12.01
C ALA A 542 11.85 -3.07 -12.77
N ALA A 543 11.44 -2.77 -14.01
CA ALA A 543 11.93 -1.62 -14.77
C ALA A 543 11.65 -0.29 -14.05
N GLY A 544 10.39 -0.05 -13.66
CA GLY A 544 10.00 1.18 -12.95
C GLY A 544 10.65 1.28 -11.56
N TRP A 545 10.82 0.14 -10.86
CA TRP A 545 11.56 0.09 -9.60
C TRP A 545 13.04 0.44 -9.77
N PHE A 546 13.70 -0.09 -10.81
CA PHE A 546 15.12 0.16 -11.07
C PHE A 546 15.39 1.60 -11.52
N GLU A 547 14.52 2.18 -12.34
CA GLU A 547 14.56 3.61 -12.67
C GLU A 547 14.40 4.46 -11.39
N ASN A 548 13.40 4.14 -10.56
CA ASN A 548 13.20 4.82 -9.28
C ASN A 548 14.43 4.68 -8.36
N PHE A 549 15.08 3.53 -8.33
CA PHE A 549 16.30 3.30 -7.54
C PHE A 549 17.45 4.20 -8.00
N ILE A 550 17.66 4.34 -9.32
CA ILE A 550 18.70 5.20 -9.90
C ILE A 550 18.44 6.68 -9.57
N VAL A 551 17.19 7.14 -9.75
CA VAL A 551 16.79 8.51 -9.44
C VAL A 551 16.90 8.81 -7.95
N TYR A 552 16.33 7.94 -7.10
CA TYR A 552 16.32 8.12 -5.65
C TYR A 552 17.72 8.22 -5.06
N ARG A 553 18.68 7.44 -5.57
CA ARG A 553 20.08 7.47 -5.12
C ARG A 553 20.93 8.55 -5.80
N ARG A 554 20.34 9.37 -6.68
CA ARG A 554 21.05 10.39 -7.47
C ARG A 554 22.26 9.80 -8.19
N LEU A 555 22.13 8.57 -8.69
CA LEU A 555 23.22 7.83 -9.32
C LEU A 555 23.82 8.55 -10.54
N PRO A 556 23.02 9.21 -11.41
CA PRO A 556 23.56 10.00 -12.52
C PRO A 556 24.51 11.11 -12.03
N GLU A 557 24.11 11.82 -10.97
CA GLU A 557 24.94 12.87 -10.39
C GLU A 557 26.22 12.33 -9.76
N ALA A 558 26.13 11.19 -9.07
CA ALA A 558 27.29 10.50 -8.50
C ALA A 558 28.27 10.04 -9.59
N LEU A 559 27.77 9.50 -10.71
CA LEU A 559 28.58 9.07 -11.84
C LEU A 559 29.24 10.24 -12.56
N ALA A 560 28.52 11.35 -12.74
CA ALA A 560 29.06 12.57 -13.34
C ALA A 560 30.24 13.15 -12.54
N HIS A 561 30.25 12.96 -11.21
CA HIS A 561 31.32 13.40 -10.32
C HIS A 561 32.34 12.31 -9.96
N HIS A 562 32.17 11.09 -10.46
CA HIS A 562 33.02 9.96 -10.09
C HIS A 562 34.46 10.14 -10.60
N ARG A 563 35.44 10.08 -9.69
CA ARG A 563 36.85 10.39 -9.98
C ARG A 563 37.44 9.54 -11.10
N VAL A 564 37.17 8.22 -11.09
CA VAL A 564 37.70 7.29 -12.11
C VAL A 564 37.06 7.53 -13.46
N LEU A 565 35.75 7.80 -13.52
CA LEU A 565 35.08 8.05 -14.80
C LEU A 565 35.53 9.38 -15.41
N ARG A 566 35.73 10.40 -14.59
CA ARG A 566 36.29 11.67 -15.04
C ARG A 566 37.75 11.55 -15.48
N ALA A 567 38.54 10.67 -14.84
CA ALA A 567 39.91 10.40 -15.26
C ALA A 567 39.97 9.65 -16.60
N LEU A 568 39.06 8.68 -16.83
CA LEU A 568 39.04 7.87 -18.05
C LEU A 568 38.39 8.59 -19.24
N PHE A 569 37.27 9.29 -19.03
CA PHE A 569 36.43 9.84 -20.11
C PHE A 569 36.33 11.38 -20.09
N GLY A 570 36.98 12.06 -19.15
CA GLY A 570 36.81 13.49 -18.92
C GLY A 570 35.48 13.84 -18.25
N ALA A 571 35.30 15.11 -17.90
CA ALA A 571 34.07 15.59 -17.25
C ALA A 571 32.84 15.46 -18.17
N THR A 572 32.99 15.77 -19.46
CA THR A 572 31.92 15.64 -20.45
C THR A 572 31.55 14.18 -20.71
N GLY A 573 32.53 13.27 -20.75
CA GLY A 573 32.28 11.84 -20.93
C GLY A 573 31.57 11.24 -19.72
N ALA A 574 31.97 11.60 -18.49
CA ALA A 574 31.29 11.15 -17.28
C ALA A 574 29.81 11.61 -17.23
N ARG A 575 29.52 12.84 -17.68
CA ARG A 575 28.13 13.32 -17.84
C ARG A 575 27.36 12.54 -18.89
N LYS A 576 27.94 12.28 -20.07
CA LYS A 576 27.30 11.44 -21.09
C LYS A 576 26.97 10.04 -20.60
N VAL A 577 27.85 9.43 -19.80
CA VAL A 577 27.59 8.11 -19.18
C VAL A 577 26.44 8.20 -18.17
N ALA A 578 26.39 9.25 -17.36
CA ALA A 578 25.29 9.49 -16.44
C ALA A 578 23.94 9.67 -17.16
N ASP A 579 23.92 10.47 -18.22
CA ASP A 579 22.73 10.71 -19.04
C ASP A 579 22.28 9.43 -19.76
N ALA A 580 23.23 8.65 -20.28
CA ALA A 580 22.95 7.37 -20.92
C ALA A 580 22.37 6.35 -19.93
N LEU A 581 22.89 6.28 -18.70
CA LEU A 581 22.33 5.42 -17.66
C LEU A 581 20.87 5.81 -17.37
N MET A 582 20.60 7.11 -17.21
CA MET A 582 19.25 7.59 -16.93
C MET A 582 18.29 7.27 -18.07
N HIS A 583 18.72 7.47 -19.33
CA HIS A 583 17.91 7.20 -20.51
C HIS A 583 17.61 5.71 -20.72
N HIS A 584 18.55 4.82 -20.39
CA HIS A 584 18.40 3.38 -20.59
C HIS A 584 17.99 2.58 -19.34
N ALA A 585 17.89 3.23 -18.18
CA ALA A 585 17.62 2.59 -16.89
C ALA A 585 16.44 1.61 -16.92
N ALA A 586 15.25 2.10 -17.22
CA ALA A 586 14.03 1.29 -17.25
C ALA A 586 14.14 0.13 -18.26
N GLY A 587 14.67 0.42 -19.46
CA GLY A 587 14.84 -0.54 -20.53
C GLY A 587 15.80 -1.69 -20.19
N VAL A 588 16.94 -1.35 -19.59
CA VAL A 588 17.95 -2.31 -19.12
C VAL A 588 17.42 -3.10 -17.93
N GLY A 589 16.88 -2.43 -16.91
CA GLY A 589 16.31 -3.08 -15.72
C GLY A 589 15.22 -4.09 -16.09
N GLY A 590 14.27 -3.69 -16.94
CA GLY A 590 13.21 -4.58 -17.42
C GLY A 590 13.74 -5.68 -18.34
N GLY A 591 14.67 -5.37 -19.25
CA GLY A 591 15.26 -6.35 -20.17
C GLY A 591 16.05 -7.44 -19.46
N VAL A 592 16.95 -7.05 -18.54
CA VAL A 592 17.73 -7.99 -17.73
C VAL A 592 16.81 -8.85 -16.86
N THR A 593 15.84 -8.24 -16.17
CA THR A 593 14.87 -8.98 -15.34
C THR A 593 14.10 -10.00 -16.18
N LEU A 594 13.57 -9.60 -17.34
CA LEU A 594 12.85 -10.51 -18.22
C LEU A 594 13.75 -11.65 -18.69
N GLY A 595 14.97 -11.36 -19.17
CA GLY A 595 15.90 -12.38 -19.65
C GLY A 595 16.24 -13.44 -18.60
N VAL A 596 16.46 -13.00 -17.36
CA VAL A 596 16.72 -13.89 -16.22
C VAL A 596 15.46 -14.71 -15.88
N LEU A 597 14.28 -14.08 -15.78
CA LEU A 597 13.04 -14.79 -15.46
C LEU A 597 12.71 -15.89 -16.49
N LEU A 598 12.84 -15.59 -17.79
CA LEU A 598 12.55 -16.56 -18.86
C LEU A 598 13.50 -17.78 -18.82
N ALA A 599 14.72 -17.63 -18.30
CA ALA A 599 15.71 -18.70 -18.24
C ALA A 599 15.70 -19.49 -16.92
N VAL A 600 15.48 -18.80 -15.80
CA VAL A 600 15.52 -19.41 -14.46
C VAL A 600 14.26 -20.20 -14.14
N MET A 601 13.08 -19.74 -14.58
CA MET A 601 11.81 -20.37 -14.22
C MET A 601 11.70 -21.86 -14.61
N PRO A 602 12.13 -22.30 -15.82
CA PRO A 602 12.19 -23.71 -16.16
C PRO A 602 13.11 -24.51 -15.23
N GLY A 603 14.27 -23.96 -14.87
CA GLY A 603 15.23 -24.60 -13.98
C GLY A 603 14.69 -24.77 -12.55
N VAL A 604 14.02 -23.74 -12.02
CA VAL A 604 13.37 -23.80 -10.71
C VAL A 604 12.25 -24.83 -10.70
N GLY A 605 11.40 -24.86 -11.72
CA GLY A 605 10.37 -25.89 -11.84
C GLY A 605 10.96 -27.29 -11.84
N GLY A 606 11.96 -27.52 -12.70
CA GLY A 606 12.65 -28.80 -12.79
C GLY A 606 13.25 -29.25 -11.45
N PHE A 607 13.83 -28.33 -10.67
CA PHE A 607 14.39 -28.63 -9.34
C PHE A 607 13.32 -29.13 -8.35
N PHE A 608 12.12 -28.56 -8.38
CA PHE A 608 10.99 -28.98 -7.54
C PHE A 608 10.15 -30.11 -8.17
N GLY A 609 10.54 -30.66 -9.32
CA GLY A 609 9.79 -31.70 -10.03
C GLY A 609 8.51 -31.19 -10.70
N VAL A 610 8.33 -29.87 -10.80
CA VAL A 610 7.20 -29.26 -11.52
C VAL A 610 7.65 -28.97 -12.95
N PRO A 611 6.97 -29.50 -13.99
CA PRO A 611 7.33 -29.23 -15.37
C PRO A 611 6.94 -27.78 -15.72
N LEU A 612 7.71 -26.78 -15.27
CA LEU A 612 7.53 -25.39 -15.65
C LEU A 612 8.30 -25.14 -16.95
N ASP A 613 7.66 -24.48 -17.89
CA ASP A 613 8.29 -23.98 -19.09
C ASP A 613 7.74 -22.58 -19.42
N VAL A 614 8.34 -21.95 -20.41
CA VAL A 614 8.10 -20.56 -20.79
C VAL A 614 7.78 -20.50 -22.28
N ARG A 615 6.72 -19.76 -22.61
CA ARG A 615 6.21 -19.59 -23.98
C ARG A 615 6.08 -18.11 -24.27
N HIS A 616 7.13 -17.57 -24.89
CA HIS A 616 7.18 -16.18 -25.35
C HIS A 616 7.00 -16.14 -26.85
N VAL A 617 5.96 -15.45 -27.35
CA VAL A 617 5.56 -15.52 -28.77
C VAL A 617 6.69 -15.38 -29.78
N THR A 618 7.56 -14.37 -29.65
CA THR A 618 8.66 -14.12 -30.59
C THR A 618 9.70 -15.25 -30.58
N PHE A 619 10.04 -15.79 -29.41
CA PHE A 619 11.00 -16.89 -29.29
C PHE A 619 10.39 -18.22 -29.71
N SER A 620 9.13 -18.47 -29.34
CA SER A 620 8.36 -19.63 -29.80
C SER A 620 8.23 -19.65 -31.32
N PHE A 621 8.00 -18.49 -31.95
CA PHE A 621 7.91 -18.39 -33.41
C PHE A 621 9.25 -18.65 -34.08
N GLY A 622 10.34 -18.09 -33.55
CA GLY A 622 11.70 -18.39 -34.04
C GLY A 622 12.05 -19.86 -33.90
N ALA A 623 11.72 -20.49 -32.76
CA ALA A 623 11.94 -21.92 -32.55
C ALA A 623 11.15 -22.79 -33.54
N LEU A 624 9.88 -22.43 -33.78
CA LEU A 624 9.04 -23.11 -34.76
C LEU A 624 9.59 -22.94 -36.20
N ALA A 625 10.15 -21.78 -36.54
CA ALA A 625 10.82 -21.57 -37.83
C ALA A 625 12.05 -22.47 -38.00
N PHE A 626 12.92 -22.58 -36.98
CA PHE A 626 14.04 -23.52 -37.00
C PHE A 626 13.57 -24.98 -37.13
N ALA A 627 12.49 -25.36 -36.44
CA ALA A 627 11.91 -26.69 -36.52
C ALA A 627 11.35 -26.99 -37.93
N GLY A 628 10.64 -26.03 -38.54
CA GLY A 628 10.12 -26.17 -39.91
C GLY A 628 11.22 -26.39 -40.94
N CYS A 629 12.36 -25.68 -40.81
CA CYS A 629 13.52 -25.91 -41.68
C CYS A 629 14.14 -27.30 -41.51
N ALA A 630 14.16 -27.83 -40.28
CA ALA A 630 14.72 -29.16 -40.00
C ALA A 630 13.81 -30.31 -40.48
N LEU A 631 12.48 -30.14 -40.37
CA LEU A 631 11.49 -31.15 -40.80
C LEU A 631 11.20 -31.10 -42.31
N GLY A 632 11.44 -29.95 -42.95
CA GLY A 632 11.28 -29.74 -44.38
C GLY A 632 9.88 -29.26 -44.80
N PRO A 633 9.70 -28.90 -46.09
CA PRO A 633 8.52 -28.19 -46.57
C PRO A 633 7.20 -28.96 -46.44
N SER A 634 7.22 -30.29 -46.61
CA SER A 634 6.03 -31.14 -46.49
C SER A 634 5.50 -31.18 -45.06
N ALA A 635 6.39 -31.20 -44.07
CA ALA A 635 6.03 -31.27 -42.65
C ALA A 635 5.38 -29.97 -42.14
N VAL A 636 5.72 -28.82 -42.72
CA VAL A 636 5.13 -27.51 -42.35
C VAL A 636 3.62 -27.45 -42.66
N LEU A 637 3.16 -28.23 -43.63
CA LEU A 637 1.74 -28.33 -44.01
C LEU A 637 0.98 -29.38 -43.19
N GLU A 638 1.66 -30.17 -42.36
CA GLU A 638 1.01 -31.18 -41.55
C GLU A 638 0.11 -30.53 -40.47
N PRO A 639 -1.01 -31.19 -40.10
CA PRO A 639 -1.92 -30.66 -39.09
C PRO A 639 -1.24 -30.35 -37.76
N GLY A 640 -0.22 -31.12 -37.37
CA GLY A 640 0.55 -30.90 -36.14
C GLY A 640 1.33 -29.58 -36.16
N PHE A 641 2.02 -29.29 -37.26
CA PHE A 641 2.76 -28.05 -37.43
C PHE A 641 1.84 -26.82 -37.52
N LEU A 642 0.74 -26.92 -38.27
CA LEU A 642 -0.27 -25.87 -38.35
C LEU A 642 -0.92 -25.59 -36.99
N ALA A 643 -1.18 -26.64 -36.19
CA ALA A 643 -1.67 -26.48 -34.83
C ALA A 643 -0.62 -25.78 -33.93
N ALA A 644 0.66 -26.10 -34.06
CA ALA A 644 1.74 -25.41 -33.35
C ALA A 644 1.85 -23.93 -33.77
N ALA A 645 1.71 -23.62 -35.06
CA ALA A 645 1.68 -22.24 -35.56
C ALA A 645 0.49 -21.44 -35.00
N ALA A 646 -0.71 -22.03 -35.00
CA ALA A 646 -1.87 -21.45 -34.32
C ALA A 646 -1.61 -21.29 -32.81
N GLY A 647 -0.92 -22.25 -32.19
CA GLY A 647 -0.51 -22.17 -30.80
C GLY A 647 0.41 -20.99 -30.51
N VAL A 648 1.38 -20.68 -31.37
CA VAL A 648 2.23 -19.49 -31.25
C VAL A 648 1.40 -18.20 -31.30
N LEU A 649 0.39 -18.12 -32.17
CA LEU A 649 -0.51 -16.96 -32.21
C LEU A 649 -1.30 -16.81 -30.91
N VAL A 650 -1.83 -17.92 -30.37
CA VAL A 650 -2.53 -17.94 -29.07
C VAL A 650 -1.60 -17.55 -27.93
N VAL A 651 -0.35 -18.04 -27.92
CA VAL A 651 0.69 -17.63 -26.98
C VAL A 651 0.87 -16.11 -27.01
N GLY A 652 0.90 -15.50 -28.20
CA GLY A 652 0.92 -14.05 -28.37
C GLY A 652 -0.27 -13.37 -27.69
N VAL A 653 -1.51 -13.75 -28.04
CA VAL A 653 -2.71 -13.16 -27.43
C VAL A 653 -2.68 -13.26 -25.89
N VAL A 654 -2.23 -14.39 -25.36
CA VAL A 654 -2.21 -14.66 -23.92
C VAL A 654 -1.08 -13.90 -23.21
N ASN A 655 0.14 -13.89 -23.76
CA ASN A 655 1.27 -13.11 -23.23
C ASN A 655 0.87 -11.64 -23.06
N PHE A 656 0.30 -11.06 -24.12
CA PHE A 656 -0.09 -9.65 -24.17
C PHE A 656 -1.30 -9.38 -23.25
N GLY A 657 -2.34 -10.21 -23.34
CA GLY A 657 -3.57 -10.05 -22.56
C GLY A 657 -3.35 -10.14 -21.06
N VAL A 658 -2.59 -11.14 -20.59
CA VAL A 658 -2.28 -11.28 -19.15
C VAL A 658 -1.41 -10.13 -18.66
N SER A 659 -0.36 -9.76 -19.41
CA SER A 659 0.52 -8.66 -19.02
C SER A 659 -0.21 -7.32 -18.94
N PHE A 660 -1.06 -7.03 -19.94
CA PHE A 660 -1.90 -5.83 -19.99
C PHE A 660 -2.91 -5.79 -18.85
N ALA A 661 -3.62 -6.90 -18.60
CA ALA A 661 -4.66 -6.97 -17.56
C ALA A 661 -4.08 -6.77 -16.15
N LEU A 662 -2.92 -7.38 -15.86
CA LEU A 662 -2.23 -7.19 -14.58
C LEU A 662 -1.74 -5.75 -14.41
N ALA A 663 -1.11 -5.18 -15.44
CA ALA A 663 -0.64 -3.80 -15.39
C ALA A 663 -1.80 -2.81 -15.17
N LEU A 664 -2.88 -2.95 -15.95
CA LEU A 664 -4.06 -2.10 -15.83
C LEU A 664 -4.73 -2.24 -14.45
N GLY A 665 -4.90 -3.47 -13.96
CA GLY A 665 -5.54 -3.72 -12.66
C GLY A 665 -4.75 -3.12 -11.49
N VAL A 666 -3.42 -3.27 -11.50
CA VAL A 666 -2.56 -2.69 -10.47
C VAL A 666 -2.52 -1.16 -10.57
N ALA A 667 -2.47 -0.61 -11.78
CA ALA A 667 -2.45 0.83 -12.01
C ALA A 667 -3.75 1.52 -11.57
N LEU A 668 -4.91 0.97 -11.91
CA LEU A 668 -6.21 1.48 -11.46
C LEU A 668 -6.33 1.43 -9.94
N ARG A 669 -5.86 0.34 -9.31
CA ARG A 669 -5.89 0.19 -7.86
C ARG A 669 -4.93 1.12 -7.14
N ALA A 670 -3.75 1.40 -7.70
CA ALA A 670 -2.82 2.38 -7.14
C ALA A 670 -3.37 3.82 -7.16
N ARG A 671 -4.27 4.12 -8.11
CA ARG A 671 -4.95 5.41 -8.28
C ARG A 671 -6.35 5.49 -7.64
N ASP A 672 -6.74 4.51 -6.81
CA ASP A 672 -8.06 4.45 -6.15
C ASP A 672 -9.29 4.47 -7.07
N VAL A 673 -9.13 4.05 -8.33
CA VAL A 673 -10.27 3.96 -9.25
C VAL A 673 -11.17 2.78 -8.85
N PRO A 674 -12.47 2.97 -8.59
CA PRO A 674 -13.38 1.88 -8.24
C PRO A 674 -13.43 0.83 -9.37
N VAL A 675 -13.38 -0.46 -9.00
CA VAL A 675 -13.39 -1.57 -9.97
C VAL A 675 -14.59 -1.52 -10.93
N ARG A 676 -15.76 -1.08 -10.43
CA ARG A 676 -16.98 -0.92 -11.24
C ARG A 676 -16.81 0.12 -12.34
N GLU A 677 -16.09 1.20 -12.07
CA GLU A 677 -15.84 2.26 -13.04
C GLU A 677 -14.86 1.78 -14.12
N GLY A 678 -13.78 1.10 -13.72
CA GLY A 678 -12.84 0.48 -14.66
C GLY A 678 -13.49 -0.55 -15.58
N ALA A 679 -14.38 -1.40 -15.05
CA ALA A 679 -15.10 -2.39 -15.84
C ALA A 679 -16.08 -1.76 -16.85
N ARG A 680 -16.82 -0.70 -16.45
CA ARG A 680 -17.71 0.05 -17.34
C ARG A 680 -16.94 0.67 -18.50
N LEU A 681 -15.76 1.21 -18.21
CA LEU A 681 -14.89 1.82 -19.20
C LEU A 681 -14.37 0.79 -20.23
N LEU A 682 -13.86 -0.35 -19.76
CA LEU A 682 -13.44 -1.47 -20.62
C LEU A 682 -14.59 -1.97 -21.51
N GLY A 683 -15.79 -2.10 -20.95
CA GLY A 683 -16.99 -2.46 -21.72
C GLY A 683 -17.30 -1.46 -22.83
N ALA A 684 -17.26 -0.16 -22.55
CA ALA A 684 -17.53 0.89 -23.54
C ALA A 684 -16.51 0.89 -24.69
N VAL A 685 -15.23 0.67 -24.38
CA VAL A 685 -14.15 0.53 -25.37
C VAL A 685 -14.35 -0.71 -26.23
N PHE A 686 -14.69 -1.85 -25.63
CA PHE A 686 -14.96 -3.09 -26.35
C PHE A 686 -16.15 -2.97 -27.30
N LEU A 687 -17.24 -2.34 -26.85
CA LEU A 687 -18.39 -2.01 -27.70
C LEU A 687 -18.02 -1.11 -28.88
N ARG A 688 -17.10 -0.15 -28.70
CA ARG A 688 -16.60 0.72 -29.78
C ARG A 688 -15.72 -0.04 -30.77
N PHE A 689 -14.89 -0.96 -30.31
CA PHE A 689 -14.12 -1.87 -31.18
C PHE A 689 -15.04 -2.70 -32.07
N LEU A 690 -16.11 -3.27 -31.50
CA LEU A 690 -17.10 -4.05 -32.27
C LEU A 690 -17.86 -3.20 -33.29
N ARG A 691 -18.15 -1.93 -32.99
CA ARG A 691 -18.88 -1.02 -33.89
C ARG A 691 -18.02 -0.42 -34.99
N SER A 692 -16.75 -0.11 -34.71
CA SER A 692 -15.84 0.54 -35.65
C SER A 692 -14.41 0.02 -35.44
N PRO A 693 -14.04 -1.14 -36.02
CA PRO A 693 -12.72 -1.73 -35.82
C PRO A 693 -11.61 -1.05 -36.65
N LEU A 694 -11.96 -0.41 -37.77
CA LEU A 694 -10.98 0.15 -38.72
C LEU A 694 -9.98 1.15 -38.07
N PRO A 695 -10.41 2.09 -37.20
CA PRO A 695 -9.50 3.01 -36.50
C PRO A 695 -8.54 2.32 -35.51
N PHE A 696 -8.84 1.09 -35.06
CA PHE A 696 -7.98 0.32 -34.17
C PHE A 696 -6.89 -0.44 -34.93
N LEU A 697 -7.07 -0.66 -36.23
CA LEU A 697 -6.17 -1.46 -37.07
C LEU A 697 -5.30 -0.60 -37.98
N ILE A 698 -5.87 0.46 -38.57
CA ILE A 698 -5.21 1.24 -39.62
C ILE A 698 -5.11 2.71 -39.17
N PRO A 699 -3.94 3.36 -39.35
CA PRO A 699 -3.82 4.78 -39.06
C PRO A 699 -4.66 5.66 -39.99
N PRO A 700 -5.41 6.64 -39.47
CA PRO A 700 -6.09 7.63 -40.31
C PRO A 700 -5.05 8.47 -41.05
N ARG A 701 -5.41 8.94 -42.25
CA ARG A 701 -4.46 9.63 -43.14
C ARG A 701 -4.05 11.02 -42.65
N ASP A 702 -4.90 11.68 -41.84
CA ASP A 702 -4.62 12.98 -41.23
C ASP A 702 -5.32 13.10 -39.87
N GLU A 703 -4.59 13.00 -38.76
CA GLU A 703 -5.02 13.52 -37.46
C GLU A 703 -4.10 14.70 -37.10
N PRO A 704 -4.64 15.90 -36.83
CA PRO A 704 -3.83 16.97 -36.26
C PRO A 704 -3.37 16.52 -34.87
N VAL A 705 -2.09 16.77 -34.58
CA VAL A 705 -1.48 16.57 -33.26
C VAL A 705 -2.38 17.23 -32.21
N PRO A 706 -3.02 16.47 -31.29
CA PRO A 706 -3.65 17.09 -30.13
C PRO A 706 -2.50 17.66 -29.32
N GLY A 707 -2.51 18.98 -29.13
CA GLY A 707 -1.41 19.76 -28.58
C GLY A 707 -0.66 18.99 -27.49
N GLY A 708 0.58 18.60 -27.81
CA GLY A 708 1.52 18.24 -26.78
C GLY A 708 1.55 19.43 -25.83
N THR A 709 1.29 19.18 -24.55
CA THR A 709 1.69 20.10 -23.51
C THR A 709 3.15 20.37 -23.78
N GLN A 710 3.45 21.53 -24.36
CA GLN A 710 4.80 22.05 -24.32
C GLN A 710 5.10 22.05 -22.84
N ALA A 711 5.97 21.14 -22.39
CA ALA A 711 6.70 21.38 -21.18
C ALA A 711 7.22 22.81 -21.36
N GLN A 712 6.69 23.74 -20.57
CA GLN A 712 7.27 25.06 -20.47
C GLN A 712 8.69 24.78 -20.00
N VAL A 713 9.62 24.73 -20.96
CA VAL A 713 11.01 25.02 -20.70
C VAL A 713 10.97 26.46 -20.25
N VAL A 714 10.81 26.65 -18.95
CA VAL A 714 11.16 27.90 -18.28
C VAL A 714 12.60 28.15 -18.73
N PRO A 715 12.87 29.21 -19.51
CA PRO A 715 14.24 29.55 -19.83
C PRO A 715 14.92 29.79 -18.49
N LEU A 716 15.98 29.05 -18.18
CA LEU A 716 16.91 29.44 -17.15
C LEU A 716 17.40 30.84 -17.54
N GLY A 717 16.84 31.85 -16.91
CA GLY A 717 17.32 33.23 -17.02
C GLY A 717 18.79 33.21 -16.67
N GLY A 718 19.63 33.59 -17.63
CA GLY A 718 21.04 33.85 -17.37
C GLY A 718 21.18 34.88 -16.25
N PRO A 719 22.31 34.88 -15.53
CA PRO A 719 22.54 35.86 -14.47
C PRO A 719 22.46 37.28 -15.06
N PRO A 720 21.79 38.23 -14.40
CA PRO A 720 21.83 39.61 -14.83
C PRO A 720 23.28 40.09 -14.71
N GLY A 721 23.82 40.59 -15.83
CA GLY A 721 25.10 41.28 -15.82
C GLY A 721 25.00 42.53 -14.95
N HIS A 722 25.80 42.56 -13.90
CA HIS A 722 26.87 43.55 -13.68
C HIS A 722 27.83 43.05 -12.62
#